data_AF-A0A365NMF8-F1
#
_entry.id   AF-A0A365NMF8-F1
#
_cell.length_a   1.000
_cell.length_b   1.000
_cell.length_c   1.000
_cell.angle_alpha   90.00
_cell.angle_beta   90.00
_cell.angle_gamma   90.00
#
_symmetry.space_group_name_H-M   'P 1'
#
loop_
_entity.id
_entity.type
_entity.pdbx_description
1 polymer ?
#
loop_
_entity_poly.entity_id
_entity_poly.type
_entity_poly.pdbx_seq_one_letter_code
_entity_poly.pdbx_strand_id
1 'polypeptide(L)'
;MWIIKACSLLAAVCTVAADSAGPKIDFSSNTGAPQHLAAGILYGIPDNTNQIPDSLLSGFGFNYYRGAGAQVSHGWSYNEASFQQRFASAHNNYIVTRRHNGGFVLLLNDLWGFDCSSNNKTSPGPGDNGDWSSYDKFVQAIIANVKKYNMQEGLVIDIWNEPEGSCFWGRSIDQWLQMWGRGWHQFNDAFGKNVLTSGPTLANQPGTTNSWWTQWAQFVKNNASIPDQYVWHEEGGSGSDFEYSYGVLQQILTKYGLPQRQININEYATFNEQVPAGSGFWISQLERRNAIGLRGNWLGGTQLHDLAASLLSKPDPSNYASTGYFANGDWWVYNYYSHNMTGQRVSTSVSSDGRLDAYATVDTTARTARVLFGCHPPTTGTYDVTFSGLAKLGLPSSGTLQVRTWKFAVGSDVHYSQMGPPQDLGYYGHTISNGQRDETDFATYPELQWDAQVRQGSSLQHEEQKFIELRKIRISSQGEDALHRFLDLPSDEKVDPRDVPLIALGGSGGGYKVMYGFSGFILAAKKHGLWDCITWTAGVSGSCWTLAAYYTIARHDIQRLIDHYLTVASELAHPMSIHALNMVARSKRGVYFLIGPLVSKAQKSIIGLGIMDLYSTLTATYQLLSREPKGRMSRATFQWSKIWHRSGIDKGLEPMPLLAAVRRVPKYSYKPKTISAKVRDAKKQPTSRQLDSVEGNDQVNSTASVSRRPKKLFQYFEISPLEVGSPDLNRYVPTWAWGRTFISGYSVDRRPEQSFSLLLGQCTSAPAGPLAECIKALLVTIPKNTMVARLVTVFNNLLQSKRFEGFWGNPIRAGHDPNPFYGLERPVGMREHTSEHSTYISRAAHQHQRGMHSSDKPVSNPEALQSHSFPPWEAQGRTRLMDSGMANNLPNHILARPERGVDVFISFDASSDIHTGAGVQRLHHFAADFDIDLRDVTREFHKPQRNTALCSTHALEVESRYIDHYARVFHGTRQSGQDMYIIYCPLLPNALNPDFNPTTASFSTSTNLMWTPDQVKGVLRTAEANLSIYAINTMKRNVV
;
A
#
# COMPACT_ATOMS: atom_id res chain seq x y z
N MET A 1 -0.39 -17.86 -8.39
CA MET A 1 -1.23 -17.16 -9.40
C MET A 1 -2.47 -16.47 -8.82
N TRP A 2 -3.28 -17.10 -7.95
CA TRP A 2 -4.52 -16.49 -7.42
C TRP A 2 -4.30 -15.32 -6.43
N ILE A 3 -3.33 -15.41 -5.51
CA ILE A 3 -3.01 -14.29 -4.60
C ILE A 3 -2.31 -13.14 -5.34
N ILE A 4 -1.53 -13.44 -6.37
CA ILE A 4 -0.95 -12.40 -7.24
C ILE A 4 -2.09 -11.60 -7.88
N LYS A 5 -3.12 -12.28 -8.43
CA LYS A 5 -4.32 -11.61 -8.95
C LYS A 5 -5.13 -10.89 -7.87
N ALA A 6 -5.25 -11.44 -6.66
CA ALA A 6 -5.91 -10.78 -5.53
C ALA A 6 -5.13 -9.55 -5.04
N CYS A 7 -3.80 -9.58 -5.03
CA CYS A 7 -2.94 -8.43 -4.74
C CYS A 7 -3.00 -7.40 -5.86
N SER A 8 -3.09 -7.81 -7.13
CA SER A 8 -3.37 -6.92 -8.26
C SER A 8 -4.76 -6.28 -8.17
N LEU A 9 -5.75 -7.03 -7.67
CA LEU A 9 -7.11 -6.55 -7.46
C LEU A 9 -7.22 -5.63 -6.23
N LEU A 10 -6.52 -5.95 -5.13
CA LEU A 10 -6.37 -5.07 -3.97
C LEU A 10 -5.58 -3.81 -4.34
N ALA A 11 -4.53 -3.93 -5.16
CA ALA A 11 -3.86 -2.77 -5.76
C ALA A 11 -4.85 -1.94 -6.59
N ALA A 12 -5.72 -2.57 -7.37
CA ALA A 12 -6.77 -1.92 -8.16
C ALA A 12 -8.02 -1.43 -7.38
N VAL A 13 -8.16 -1.79 -6.09
CA VAL A 13 -9.23 -1.31 -5.18
C VAL A 13 -8.67 -0.23 -4.23
N CYS A 14 -7.42 -0.37 -3.78
CA CYS A 14 -6.67 0.68 -3.07
C CYS A 14 -6.35 1.89 -3.96
N THR A 15 -6.49 1.79 -5.28
CA THR A 15 -6.39 2.91 -6.23
C THR A 15 -7.58 3.86 -6.18
N VAL A 16 -8.61 3.61 -5.36
CA VAL A 16 -9.71 4.57 -5.18
C VAL A 16 -9.36 5.56 -4.07
N ALA A 17 -8.46 6.48 -4.47
CA ALA A 17 -7.96 7.67 -3.77
C ALA A 17 -6.93 7.43 -2.66
N ALA A 18 -5.75 6.91 -3.01
CA ALA A 18 -4.48 7.11 -2.30
C ALA A 18 -3.36 7.28 -3.34
N ASP A 19 -2.44 8.23 -3.12
CA ASP A 19 -1.29 8.65 -3.93
C ASP A 19 -0.94 7.74 -5.12
N SER A 20 -1.20 8.23 -6.34
CA SER A 20 -0.81 7.56 -7.57
C SER A 20 0.72 7.59 -7.72
N ALA A 21 1.29 6.53 -8.30
CA ALA A 21 2.70 6.53 -8.66
C ALA A 21 2.94 7.69 -9.64
N GLY A 22 3.79 8.63 -9.24
CA GLY A 22 4.10 9.81 -10.02
C GLY A 22 4.99 9.50 -11.23
N PRO A 23 5.26 10.52 -12.06
CA PRO A 23 6.16 10.42 -13.19
C PRO A 23 7.56 9.91 -12.77
N LYS A 24 8.22 9.21 -13.69
CA LYS A 24 9.63 8.81 -13.55
C LYS A 24 10.49 9.69 -14.43
N ILE A 25 11.63 10.14 -13.90
CA ILE A 25 12.61 10.97 -14.61
C ILE A 25 13.95 10.23 -14.60
N ASP A 26 14.53 10.03 -15.78
CA ASP A 26 15.83 9.37 -15.92
C ASP A 26 16.89 10.35 -16.43
N PHE A 27 17.66 10.92 -15.50
CA PHE A 27 18.75 11.85 -15.79
C PHE A 27 19.95 11.21 -16.49
N SER A 28 19.97 9.89 -16.68
CA SER A 28 21.02 9.20 -17.46
C SER A 28 20.73 9.15 -18.96
N SER A 29 19.51 9.47 -19.37
CA SER A 29 19.06 9.44 -20.75
C SER A 29 19.23 10.80 -21.46
N ASN A 30 19.28 10.78 -22.79
CA ASN A 30 19.31 11.97 -23.63
C ASN A 30 18.30 11.80 -24.77
N THR A 31 17.31 12.70 -24.85
CA THR A 31 16.26 12.69 -25.87
C THR A 31 16.35 13.88 -26.83
N GLY A 32 17.47 14.61 -26.83
CA GLY A 32 17.76 15.74 -27.72
C GLY A 32 17.71 17.10 -27.02
N ALA A 33 18.03 18.17 -27.76
CA ALA A 33 17.97 19.53 -27.23
C ALA A 33 16.51 20.01 -27.05
N PRO A 34 16.23 20.88 -26.06
CA PRO A 34 14.97 21.63 -25.99
C PRO A 34 14.68 22.34 -27.30
N GLN A 35 13.46 22.17 -27.83
CA GLN A 35 13.03 22.76 -29.11
C GLN A 35 11.82 23.67 -28.99
N HIS A 36 11.27 23.82 -27.79
CA HIS A 36 10.13 24.68 -27.49
C HIS A 36 8.88 24.31 -28.31
N LEU A 37 8.69 23.01 -28.54
CA LEU A 37 7.70 22.50 -29.50
C LEU A 37 6.26 22.79 -29.09
N ALA A 38 5.98 23.00 -27.81
CA ALA A 38 4.65 23.34 -27.30
C ALA A 38 4.33 24.85 -27.34
N ALA A 39 5.30 25.70 -27.71
CA ALA A 39 5.18 27.16 -27.69
C ALA A 39 4.55 27.71 -28.99
N GLY A 40 3.46 27.11 -29.42
CA GLY A 40 2.65 27.57 -30.53
C GLY A 40 1.29 28.12 -30.08
N ILE A 41 0.67 28.97 -30.89
CA ILE A 41 -0.65 29.54 -30.62
C ILE A 41 -1.56 29.45 -31.85
N LEU A 42 -2.82 29.12 -31.61
CA LEU A 42 -3.92 29.33 -32.55
C LEU A 42 -4.39 30.78 -32.44
N TYR A 43 -4.35 31.53 -33.54
CA TYR A 43 -4.71 32.93 -33.58
C TYR A 43 -3.98 33.77 -32.49
N GLY A 44 -4.57 34.86 -32.03
CA GLY A 44 -4.06 35.66 -30.91
C GLY A 44 -3.05 36.76 -31.25
N ILE A 45 -2.78 37.00 -32.54
CA ILE A 45 -1.93 38.10 -33.01
C ILE A 45 -2.80 39.10 -33.78
N PRO A 46 -2.79 40.39 -33.40
CA PRO A 46 -3.59 41.40 -34.08
C PRO A 46 -3.02 41.76 -35.46
N ASP A 47 -3.87 42.31 -36.32
CA ASP A 47 -3.50 42.73 -37.69
C ASP A 47 -2.47 43.88 -37.68
N ASN A 48 -2.48 44.70 -36.63
CA ASN A 48 -1.39 45.63 -36.38
C ASN A 48 -0.15 44.85 -35.89
N THR A 49 0.76 44.61 -36.82
CA THR A 49 2.00 43.81 -36.64
C THR A 49 2.96 44.30 -35.54
N ASN A 50 2.73 45.47 -34.95
CA ASN A 50 3.57 46.03 -33.87
C ASN A 50 2.79 46.28 -32.56
N GLN A 51 1.53 45.83 -32.49
CA GLN A 51 0.68 46.10 -31.33
C GLN A 51 1.08 45.30 -30.09
N ILE A 52 1.44 44.02 -30.24
CA ILE A 52 2.04 43.23 -29.16
C ILE A 52 3.55 43.47 -29.20
N PRO A 53 4.18 43.92 -28.09
CA PRO A 53 5.63 44.06 -28.01
C PRO A 53 6.36 42.74 -28.30
N ASP A 54 7.39 42.79 -29.15
CA ASP A 54 8.17 41.60 -29.53
C ASP A 54 8.77 40.87 -28.32
N SER A 55 9.14 41.61 -27.26
CA SER A 55 9.65 41.01 -26.02
C SER A 55 8.66 40.09 -25.31
N LEU A 56 7.35 40.33 -25.47
CA LEU A 56 6.32 39.46 -24.90
C LEU A 56 6.11 38.20 -25.74
N LEU A 57 6.21 38.30 -27.07
CA LEU A 57 6.13 37.15 -27.98
C LEU A 57 7.37 36.26 -27.83
N SER A 58 8.57 36.82 -27.94
CA SER A 58 9.81 36.07 -27.73
C SER A 58 9.90 35.53 -26.31
N GLY A 59 9.30 36.23 -25.33
CA GLY A 59 9.39 35.85 -23.93
C GLY A 59 8.71 34.52 -23.59
N PHE A 60 7.66 34.09 -24.29
CA PHE A 60 7.11 32.73 -24.11
C PHE A 60 7.74 31.68 -25.04
N GLY A 61 8.75 32.07 -25.83
CA GLY A 61 9.42 31.19 -26.78
C GLY A 61 8.59 30.92 -28.03
N PHE A 62 7.82 31.92 -28.51
CA PHE A 62 6.95 31.82 -29.68
C PHE A 62 7.61 31.09 -30.86
N ASN A 63 7.05 29.93 -31.21
CA ASN A 63 7.66 28.98 -32.15
C ASN A 63 6.73 28.65 -33.33
N TYR A 64 5.41 28.64 -33.14
CA TYR A 64 4.45 28.34 -34.19
C TYR A 64 3.18 29.19 -34.08
N TYR A 65 2.60 29.54 -35.22
CA TYR A 65 1.32 30.21 -35.33
C TYR A 65 0.40 29.45 -36.27
N ARG A 66 -0.90 29.44 -35.97
CA ARG A 66 -1.95 28.95 -36.88
C ARG A 66 -3.08 29.94 -36.98
N GLY A 67 -3.56 30.21 -38.20
CA GLY A 67 -4.68 31.11 -38.43
C GLY A 67 -4.82 31.52 -39.90
N ALA A 68 -6.00 32.03 -40.28
CA ALA A 68 -6.20 32.69 -41.57
C ALA A 68 -7.40 33.65 -41.63
N GLY A 69 -7.37 34.71 -40.81
CA GLY A 69 -8.32 35.82 -40.90
C GLY A 69 -9.79 35.44 -40.67
N ALA A 70 -10.08 34.36 -39.92
CA ALA A 70 -11.45 34.01 -39.54
C ALA A 70 -12.18 35.20 -38.93
N GLN A 71 -13.48 35.34 -39.18
CA GLN A 71 -14.33 36.41 -38.63
C GLN A 71 -13.94 37.86 -39.02
N VAL A 72 -12.92 38.08 -39.87
CA VAL A 72 -12.56 39.44 -40.37
C VAL A 72 -13.50 39.91 -41.48
N SER A 73 -13.97 38.98 -42.32
CA SER A 73 -14.90 39.22 -43.45
C SER A 73 -15.69 37.94 -43.75
N HIS A 74 -16.37 37.78 -44.89
CA HIS A 74 -17.10 36.54 -45.24
C HIS A 74 -16.29 35.47 -46.02
N GLY A 75 -15.03 35.73 -46.37
CA GLY A 75 -14.19 34.78 -47.13
C GLY A 75 -14.59 34.55 -48.59
N TRP A 76 -13.95 33.57 -49.25
CA TRP A 76 -14.11 33.26 -50.67
C TRP A 76 -15.53 32.88 -51.09
N SER A 77 -16.26 32.13 -50.25
CA SER A 77 -17.61 31.65 -50.57
C SER A 77 -18.62 32.78 -50.77
N TYR A 78 -18.27 34.00 -50.35
CA TYR A 78 -19.06 35.20 -50.56
C TYR A 78 -18.56 36.02 -51.76
N ASN A 79 -17.29 36.46 -51.73
CA ASN A 79 -16.64 37.12 -52.87
C ASN A 79 -15.12 37.23 -52.69
N GLU A 80 -14.41 37.54 -53.79
CA GLU A 80 -12.95 37.70 -53.80
C GLU A 80 -12.44 38.82 -52.88
N ALA A 81 -13.16 39.94 -52.76
CA ALA A 81 -12.74 41.04 -51.88
C ALA A 81 -12.69 40.60 -50.41
N SER A 82 -13.66 39.80 -49.98
CA SER A 82 -13.71 39.22 -48.63
C SER A 82 -12.55 38.24 -48.41
N PHE A 83 -12.27 37.37 -49.39
CA PHE A 83 -11.08 36.51 -49.36
C PHE A 83 -9.77 37.31 -49.21
N GLN A 84 -9.59 38.38 -50.00
CA GLN A 84 -8.37 39.20 -49.93
C GLN A 84 -8.21 39.89 -48.57
N GLN A 85 -9.30 40.28 -47.90
CA GLN A 85 -9.25 40.81 -46.53
C GLN A 85 -8.76 39.75 -45.52
N ARG A 86 -9.29 38.51 -45.58
CA ARG A 86 -8.81 37.43 -44.70
C ARG A 86 -7.36 37.06 -44.99
N PHE A 87 -6.97 37.04 -46.27
CA PHE A 87 -5.58 36.77 -46.66
C PHE A 87 -4.63 37.87 -46.19
N ALA A 88 -5.04 39.14 -46.25
CA ALA A 88 -4.23 40.25 -45.75
C ALA A 88 -3.97 40.13 -44.24
N SER A 89 -4.97 39.75 -43.46
CA SER A 89 -4.82 39.43 -42.03
C SER A 89 -3.83 38.28 -41.81
N ALA A 90 -4.00 37.17 -42.53
CA ALA A 90 -3.07 36.04 -42.48
C ALA A 90 -1.62 36.42 -42.84
N HIS A 91 -1.43 37.29 -43.84
CA HIS A 91 -0.11 37.79 -44.22
C HIS A 91 0.52 38.66 -43.13
N ASN A 92 -0.25 39.53 -42.46
CA ASN A 92 0.24 40.30 -41.32
C ASN A 92 0.72 39.39 -40.19
N ASN A 93 -0.05 38.34 -39.87
CA ASN A 93 0.34 37.37 -38.86
C ASN A 93 1.57 36.54 -39.29
N TYR A 94 1.71 36.23 -40.58
CA TYR A 94 2.92 35.58 -41.12
C TYR A 94 4.16 36.45 -40.93
N ILE A 95 4.08 37.76 -41.19
CA ILE A 95 5.18 38.70 -40.96
C ILE A 95 5.63 38.66 -39.50
N VAL A 96 4.69 38.74 -38.55
CA VAL A 96 5.01 38.67 -37.12
C VAL A 96 5.62 37.32 -36.77
N THR A 97 5.04 36.22 -37.25
CA THR A 97 5.53 34.86 -36.97
C THR A 97 6.96 34.65 -37.46
N ARG A 98 7.26 35.06 -38.71
CA ARG A 98 8.61 34.93 -39.28
C ARG A 98 9.63 35.88 -38.66
N ARG A 99 9.22 37.04 -38.15
CA ARG A 99 10.09 37.93 -37.35
C ARG A 99 10.67 37.21 -36.13
N HIS A 100 9.95 36.23 -35.59
CA HIS A 100 10.38 35.37 -34.47
C HIS A 100 10.87 33.99 -34.92
N ASN A 101 11.16 33.81 -36.22
CA ASN A 101 11.56 32.55 -36.86
C ASN A 101 10.56 31.39 -36.71
N GLY A 102 9.31 31.66 -36.32
CA GLY A 102 8.31 30.62 -36.08
C GLY A 102 7.70 30.03 -37.35
N GLY A 103 7.18 28.81 -37.27
CA GLY A 103 6.42 28.20 -38.36
C GLY A 103 5.00 28.76 -38.45
N PHE A 104 4.48 28.95 -39.67
CA PHE A 104 3.17 29.52 -39.92
C PHE A 104 2.24 28.51 -40.60
N VAL A 105 1.14 28.16 -39.95
CA VAL A 105 0.11 27.24 -40.46
C VAL A 105 -1.07 28.04 -40.98
N LEU A 106 -1.28 28.03 -42.30
CA LEU A 106 -2.36 28.74 -42.97
C LEU A 106 -3.61 27.87 -43.09
N LEU A 107 -4.75 28.36 -42.57
CA LEU A 107 -6.05 27.69 -42.56
C LEU A 107 -6.87 27.95 -43.82
N LEU A 108 -7.16 26.90 -44.60
CA LEU A 108 -7.93 27.06 -45.84
C LEU A 108 -9.43 27.23 -45.64
N ASN A 109 -10.03 26.52 -44.67
CA ASN A 109 -11.47 26.65 -44.38
C ASN A 109 -11.82 28.09 -43.99
N ASP A 110 -10.92 28.77 -43.28
CA ASP A 110 -11.09 30.17 -42.87
C ASP A 110 -10.98 31.10 -44.08
N LEU A 111 -10.02 30.92 -44.98
CA LEU A 111 -9.98 31.71 -46.22
C LEU A 111 -11.22 31.46 -47.10
N TRP A 112 -11.77 30.25 -47.07
CA TRP A 112 -13.00 29.91 -47.77
C TRP A 112 -14.22 30.63 -47.17
N GLY A 113 -14.28 30.76 -45.85
CA GLY A 113 -15.42 31.35 -45.12
C GLY A 113 -16.18 30.37 -44.23
N PHE A 114 -15.70 29.13 -44.08
CA PHE A 114 -16.28 28.10 -43.21
C PHE A 114 -15.54 28.08 -41.86
N ASP A 115 -15.83 29.08 -41.03
CA ASP A 115 -15.20 29.32 -39.71
C ASP A 115 -16.25 29.30 -38.57
N CYS A 116 -17.41 28.69 -38.81
CA CYS A 116 -18.57 28.61 -37.92
C CYS A 116 -19.21 29.96 -37.53
N SER A 117 -18.79 31.09 -38.12
CA SER A 117 -19.42 32.41 -37.94
C SER A 117 -20.55 32.68 -38.96
N SER A 118 -20.57 31.95 -40.08
CA SER A 118 -21.60 32.00 -41.12
C SER A 118 -22.30 30.64 -41.29
N ASN A 119 -23.58 30.62 -41.66
CA ASN A 119 -24.31 29.35 -41.85
C ASN A 119 -23.82 28.67 -43.14
N ASN A 120 -22.85 27.78 -42.98
CA ASN A 120 -22.24 27.01 -44.07
C ASN A 120 -23.21 26.09 -44.84
N LYS A 121 -24.48 25.94 -44.38
CA LYS A 121 -25.55 25.26 -45.12
C LYS A 121 -26.13 26.11 -46.26
N THR A 122 -25.97 27.43 -46.20
CA THR A 122 -26.50 28.36 -47.22
C THR A 122 -25.42 28.90 -48.16
N SER A 123 -24.16 28.86 -47.76
CA SER A 123 -23.02 29.26 -48.60
C SER A 123 -22.56 28.11 -49.51
N PRO A 124 -22.19 28.38 -50.79
CA PRO A 124 -21.64 27.37 -51.69
C PRO A 124 -20.39 26.69 -51.12
N GLY A 125 -20.39 25.36 -51.08
CA GLY A 125 -19.26 24.54 -50.62
C GLY A 125 -18.41 24.01 -51.78
N PRO A 126 -17.17 23.59 -51.51
CA PRO A 126 -16.30 23.00 -52.53
C PRO A 126 -16.92 21.72 -53.13
N GLY A 127 -17.14 21.69 -54.45
CA GLY A 127 -17.65 20.50 -55.14
C GLY A 127 -19.17 20.34 -55.08
N ASP A 128 -19.92 21.32 -54.56
CA ASP A 128 -21.38 21.27 -54.56
C ASP A 128 -21.91 21.11 -56.01
N ASN A 129 -22.89 20.23 -56.19
CA ASN A 129 -23.41 19.82 -57.51
C ASN A 129 -22.36 19.19 -58.46
N GLY A 130 -21.23 18.72 -57.93
CA GLY A 130 -20.13 18.16 -58.73
C GLY A 130 -19.25 19.22 -59.42
N ASP A 131 -19.44 20.51 -59.14
CA ASP A 131 -18.63 21.59 -59.71
C ASP A 131 -17.46 21.96 -58.79
N TRP A 132 -16.25 21.70 -59.29
CA TRP A 132 -15.00 21.98 -58.59
C TRP A 132 -14.33 23.29 -59.02
N SER A 133 -14.87 23.99 -60.01
CA SER A 133 -14.22 25.14 -60.65
C SER A 133 -13.94 26.30 -59.67
N SER A 134 -14.86 26.56 -58.74
CA SER A 134 -14.67 27.59 -57.70
C SER A 134 -13.57 27.22 -56.71
N TYR A 135 -13.51 25.95 -56.30
CA TYR A 135 -12.47 25.47 -55.39
C TYR A 135 -11.08 25.48 -56.04
N ASP A 136 -10.98 25.09 -57.31
CA ASP A 136 -9.69 25.15 -58.02
C ASP A 136 -9.22 26.61 -58.17
N LYS A 137 -10.12 27.55 -58.52
CA LYS A 137 -9.79 28.99 -58.54
C LYS A 137 -9.36 29.52 -57.18
N PHE A 138 -9.99 29.07 -56.11
CA PHE A 138 -9.62 29.44 -54.74
C PHE A 138 -8.20 28.98 -54.40
N VAL A 139 -7.86 27.71 -54.68
CA VAL A 139 -6.51 27.17 -54.45
C VAL A 139 -5.47 27.94 -55.28
N GLN A 140 -5.77 28.24 -56.53
CA GLN A 140 -4.89 29.07 -57.37
C GLN A 140 -4.73 30.50 -56.84
N ALA A 141 -5.78 31.10 -56.28
CA ALA A 141 -5.70 32.42 -55.64
C ALA A 141 -4.79 32.39 -54.40
N ILE A 142 -4.85 31.33 -53.58
CA ILE A 142 -3.93 31.14 -52.46
C ILE A 142 -2.50 31.01 -52.96
N ILE A 143 -2.24 30.15 -53.96
CA ILE A 143 -0.91 29.97 -54.55
C ILE A 143 -0.36 31.29 -55.07
N ALA A 144 -1.19 32.07 -55.78
CA ALA A 144 -0.82 33.38 -56.31
C ALA A 144 -0.47 34.36 -55.19
N ASN A 145 -1.27 34.42 -54.13
CA ASN A 145 -1.01 35.30 -53.00
C ASN A 145 0.23 34.88 -52.20
N VAL A 146 0.45 33.59 -51.95
CA VAL A 146 1.67 33.08 -51.29
C VAL A 146 2.91 33.49 -52.08
N LYS A 147 2.88 33.37 -53.42
CA LYS A 147 3.98 33.82 -54.29
C LYS A 147 4.14 35.34 -54.27
N LYS A 148 3.03 36.08 -54.36
CA LYS A 148 3.00 37.56 -54.38
C LYS A 148 3.62 38.15 -53.11
N TYR A 149 3.32 37.56 -51.95
CA TYR A 149 3.80 38.04 -50.65
C TYR A 149 5.05 37.32 -50.16
N ASN A 150 5.64 36.44 -50.96
CA ASN A 150 6.83 35.66 -50.62
C ASN A 150 6.70 34.88 -49.28
N MET A 151 5.55 34.23 -49.10
CA MET A 151 5.20 33.53 -47.86
C MET A 151 5.73 32.09 -47.76
N GLN A 152 6.57 31.61 -48.68
CA GLN A 152 6.93 30.20 -48.76
C GLN A 152 7.77 29.72 -47.56
N GLU A 153 8.57 30.59 -46.96
CA GLU A 153 9.50 30.21 -45.90
C GLU A 153 8.75 29.89 -44.59
N GLY A 154 8.91 28.67 -44.08
CA GLY A 154 8.29 28.26 -42.81
C GLY A 154 6.76 28.11 -42.89
N LEU A 155 6.19 28.08 -44.09
CA LEU A 155 4.75 27.93 -44.32
C LEU A 155 4.33 26.46 -44.35
N VAL A 156 3.23 26.19 -43.66
CA VAL A 156 2.48 24.93 -43.71
C VAL A 156 1.06 25.25 -44.17
N ILE A 157 0.59 24.56 -45.20
CA ILE A 157 -0.79 24.64 -45.67
C ILE A 157 -1.62 23.58 -44.95
N ASP A 158 -2.54 24.05 -44.11
CA ASP A 158 -3.53 23.19 -43.45
C ASP A 158 -4.77 23.10 -44.33
N ILE A 159 -4.95 21.94 -44.96
CA ILE A 159 -5.87 21.81 -46.09
C ILE A 159 -7.32 22.08 -45.68
N TRP A 160 -7.73 21.64 -44.50
CA TRP A 160 -9.07 21.93 -43.98
C TRP A 160 -9.16 21.65 -42.48
N ASN A 161 -9.84 22.51 -41.73
CA ASN A 161 -10.07 22.32 -40.30
C ASN A 161 -11.32 21.48 -40.01
N GLU A 162 -11.22 20.54 -39.07
CA GLU A 162 -12.33 19.77 -38.47
C GLU A 162 -13.45 19.38 -39.44
N PRO A 163 -13.14 18.70 -40.55
CA PRO A 163 -14.13 18.40 -41.58
C PRO A 163 -15.26 17.49 -41.12
N GLU A 164 -15.12 16.79 -39.99
CA GLU A 164 -16.23 16.06 -39.38
C GLU A 164 -17.27 16.97 -38.72
N GLY A 165 -16.90 18.21 -38.41
CA GLY A 165 -17.76 19.23 -37.84
C GLY A 165 -18.72 19.79 -38.88
N SER A 166 -20.01 19.77 -38.58
CA SER A 166 -21.02 20.22 -39.55
C SER A 166 -20.95 21.70 -39.89
N CYS A 167 -20.26 22.55 -39.11
CA CYS A 167 -20.07 23.98 -39.38
C CYS A 167 -18.78 24.31 -40.17
N PHE A 168 -17.80 23.39 -40.20
CA PHE A 168 -16.55 23.54 -40.95
C PHE A 168 -16.57 22.86 -42.32
N TRP A 169 -17.42 21.85 -42.52
CA TRP A 169 -17.57 21.19 -43.82
C TRP A 169 -19.03 20.97 -44.19
N GLY A 170 -19.75 20.10 -43.47
CA GLY A 170 -21.18 19.86 -43.66
C GLY A 170 -21.59 19.08 -44.92
N ARG A 171 -20.63 18.49 -45.67
CA ARG A 171 -20.88 17.63 -46.85
C ARG A 171 -20.35 16.20 -46.60
N SER A 172 -20.46 15.31 -47.58
CA SER A 172 -20.02 13.91 -47.44
C SER A 172 -18.49 13.78 -47.28
N ILE A 173 -18.05 12.66 -46.69
CA ILE A 173 -16.62 12.32 -46.56
C ILE A 173 -16.00 12.19 -47.96
N ASP A 174 -16.68 11.55 -48.91
CA ASP A 174 -16.18 11.40 -50.28
C ASP A 174 -15.91 12.74 -50.96
N GLN A 175 -16.82 13.71 -50.79
CA GLN A 175 -16.62 15.07 -51.30
C GLN A 175 -15.42 15.75 -50.63
N TRP A 176 -15.24 15.57 -49.32
CA TRP A 176 -14.08 16.11 -48.61
C TRP A 176 -12.76 15.48 -49.08
N LEU A 177 -12.72 14.17 -49.31
CA LEU A 177 -11.54 13.47 -49.83
C LEU A 177 -11.19 13.93 -51.25
N GLN A 178 -12.18 14.20 -52.10
CA GLN A 178 -11.95 14.79 -53.42
C GLN A 178 -11.35 16.20 -53.30
N MET A 179 -11.90 17.04 -52.43
CA MET A 179 -11.35 18.37 -52.13
C MET A 179 -9.89 18.27 -51.65
N TRP A 180 -9.61 17.37 -50.71
CA TRP A 180 -8.25 17.09 -50.20
C TRP A 180 -7.27 16.78 -51.33
N GLY A 181 -7.59 15.79 -52.17
CA GLY A 181 -6.70 15.38 -53.26
C GLY A 181 -6.45 16.52 -54.25
N ARG A 182 -7.49 17.28 -54.61
CA ARG A 182 -7.37 18.41 -55.54
C ARG A 182 -6.49 19.53 -54.98
N GLY A 183 -6.68 19.89 -53.71
CA GLY A 183 -5.89 20.92 -53.04
C GLY A 183 -4.43 20.48 -52.89
N TRP A 184 -4.20 19.28 -52.35
CA TRP A 184 -2.87 18.75 -52.09
C TRP A 184 -2.00 18.70 -53.36
N HIS A 185 -2.53 18.14 -54.46
CA HIS A 185 -1.77 18.05 -55.72
C HIS A 185 -1.41 19.44 -56.27
N GLN A 186 -2.34 20.39 -56.23
CA GLN A 186 -2.06 21.76 -56.70
C GLN A 186 -1.00 22.47 -55.85
N PHE A 187 -1.00 22.31 -54.52
CA PHE A 187 0.04 22.88 -53.66
C PHE A 187 1.39 22.19 -53.86
N ASN A 188 1.40 20.86 -53.95
CA ASN A 188 2.62 20.08 -54.21
C ASN A 188 3.23 20.42 -55.58
N ASP A 189 2.41 20.60 -56.61
CA ASP A 189 2.88 21.01 -57.94
C ASP A 189 3.42 22.45 -57.93
N ALA A 190 2.81 23.34 -57.16
CA ALA A 190 3.20 24.75 -57.10
C ALA A 190 4.48 25.00 -56.28
N PHE A 191 4.71 24.22 -55.22
CA PHE A 191 5.75 24.51 -54.23
C PHE A 191 6.69 23.35 -53.91
N GLY A 192 6.31 22.11 -54.22
CA GLY A 192 7.05 20.90 -53.84
C GLY A 192 7.36 20.89 -52.34
N LYS A 193 8.62 20.63 -51.99
CA LYS A 193 9.07 20.58 -50.58
C LYS A 193 9.29 21.95 -49.93
N ASN A 194 9.12 23.05 -50.66
CA ASN A 194 9.36 24.40 -50.11
C ASN A 194 8.24 24.85 -49.17
N VAL A 195 7.04 24.31 -49.33
CA VAL A 195 5.87 24.58 -48.49
C VAL A 195 5.31 23.23 -48.04
N LEU A 196 5.13 23.05 -46.74
CA LEU A 196 4.65 21.79 -46.19
C LEU A 196 3.12 21.72 -46.23
N THR A 197 2.58 20.51 -46.22
CA THR A 197 1.14 20.26 -46.07
C THR A 197 0.83 19.54 -44.76
N SER A 198 -0.31 19.84 -44.14
CA SER A 198 -0.76 19.19 -42.91
C SER A 198 -2.19 18.64 -43.00
N GLY A 199 -2.44 17.54 -42.28
CA GLY A 199 -3.78 17.03 -42.01
C GLY A 199 -3.81 15.60 -41.46
N PRO A 200 -4.98 14.97 -41.28
CA PRO A 200 -6.31 15.41 -41.76
C PRO A 200 -6.97 16.52 -40.93
N THR A 201 -6.38 16.93 -39.81
CA THR A 201 -6.87 18.03 -38.96
C THR A 201 -8.30 17.78 -38.48
N LEU A 202 -8.49 16.57 -37.96
CA LEU A 202 -9.76 16.15 -37.36
C LEU A 202 -9.84 16.68 -35.91
N ALA A 203 -11.03 17.12 -35.52
CA ALA A 203 -11.36 17.48 -34.13
C ALA A 203 -11.16 16.28 -33.20
N ASN A 204 -11.50 15.08 -33.69
CA ASN A 204 -11.41 13.85 -32.93
C ASN A 204 -10.06 13.16 -33.10
N GLN A 205 -9.52 12.64 -31.99
CA GLN A 205 -8.32 11.81 -31.94
C GLN A 205 -8.35 10.62 -32.94
N PRO A 206 -7.17 10.14 -33.38
CA PRO A 206 -7.00 8.90 -34.12
C PRO A 206 -7.85 7.73 -33.62
N GLY A 207 -8.57 7.07 -34.52
CA GLY A 207 -9.40 5.91 -34.22
C GLY A 207 -9.36 4.83 -35.29
N THR A 208 -8.99 3.59 -34.92
CA THR A 208 -8.87 2.46 -35.87
C THR A 208 -10.19 2.01 -36.49
N THR A 209 -11.32 2.44 -35.91
CA THR A 209 -12.70 2.19 -36.39
C THR A 209 -13.43 3.48 -36.77
N ASN A 210 -12.78 4.65 -36.63
CA ASN A 210 -13.38 5.92 -37.01
C ASN A 210 -13.36 6.05 -38.54
N SER A 211 -14.53 6.30 -39.14
CA SER A 211 -14.67 6.35 -40.60
C SER A 211 -13.85 7.47 -41.24
N TRP A 212 -13.74 8.63 -40.61
CA TRP A 212 -12.94 9.75 -41.11
C TRP A 212 -11.46 9.38 -41.18
N TRP A 213 -10.90 8.85 -40.09
CA TRP A 213 -9.50 8.39 -40.04
C TRP A 213 -9.21 7.26 -41.01
N THR A 214 -10.06 6.23 -41.05
CA THR A 214 -9.82 5.02 -41.85
C THR A 214 -9.99 5.27 -43.34
N GLN A 215 -11.00 6.04 -43.76
CA GLN A 215 -11.20 6.39 -45.17
C GLN A 215 -10.15 7.38 -45.65
N TRP A 216 -9.79 8.38 -44.84
CA TRP A 216 -8.70 9.30 -45.16
C TRP A 216 -7.37 8.56 -45.35
N ALA A 217 -6.97 7.71 -44.39
CA ALA A 217 -5.71 6.98 -44.46
C ALA A 217 -5.62 6.08 -45.70
N GLN A 218 -6.73 5.42 -46.06
CA GLN A 218 -6.83 4.63 -47.29
C GLN A 218 -6.77 5.51 -48.54
N PHE A 219 -7.48 6.64 -48.53
CA PHE A 219 -7.55 7.56 -49.66
C PHE A 219 -6.19 8.18 -49.96
N VAL A 220 -5.51 8.79 -48.99
CA VAL A 220 -4.22 9.48 -49.23
C VAL A 220 -3.13 8.53 -49.70
N LYS A 221 -3.20 7.26 -49.28
CA LYS A 221 -2.32 6.20 -49.79
C LYS A 221 -2.54 5.95 -51.28
N ASN A 222 -3.80 5.82 -51.70
CA ASN A 222 -4.17 5.49 -53.07
C ASN A 222 -4.08 6.70 -54.02
N ASN A 223 -4.41 7.89 -53.52
CA ASN A 223 -4.38 9.14 -54.27
C ASN A 223 -2.98 9.79 -54.31
N ALA A 224 -2.01 9.22 -53.58
CA ALA A 224 -0.65 9.74 -53.44
C ALA A 224 -0.59 11.18 -52.91
N SER A 225 -1.47 11.51 -51.95
CA SER A 225 -1.63 12.84 -51.34
C SER A 225 -1.40 12.82 -49.82
N ILE A 226 -0.35 12.10 -49.40
CA ILE A 226 0.04 11.97 -47.99
C ILE A 226 0.64 13.31 -47.53
N PRO A 227 0.15 13.94 -46.44
CA PRO A 227 0.69 15.20 -45.98
C PRO A 227 2.09 15.05 -45.37
N ASP A 228 2.79 16.17 -45.25
CA ASP A 228 4.12 16.23 -44.60
C ASP A 228 4.03 16.19 -43.08
N GLN A 229 2.88 16.60 -42.52
CA GLN A 229 2.59 16.60 -41.09
C GLN A 229 1.26 15.89 -40.80
N TYR A 230 1.23 15.05 -39.77
CA TYR A 230 0.01 14.44 -39.25
C TYR A 230 -0.58 15.28 -38.13
N VAL A 231 -1.89 15.54 -38.23
CA VAL A 231 -2.57 16.54 -37.41
C VAL A 231 -3.93 16.05 -36.93
N TRP A 232 -4.22 16.35 -35.67
CA TRP A 232 -5.52 16.23 -35.01
C TRP A 232 -5.52 17.13 -33.77
N HIS A 233 -6.69 17.31 -33.17
CA HIS A 233 -6.84 18.17 -31.99
C HIS A 233 -6.87 17.37 -30.69
N GLU A 234 -6.25 17.93 -29.66
CA GLU A 234 -6.23 17.38 -28.29
C GLU A 234 -7.02 18.29 -27.35
N GLU A 235 -8.30 18.46 -27.67
CA GLU A 235 -9.22 19.39 -27.01
C GLU A 235 -10.47 18.70 -26.41
N GLY A 236 -10.42 17.37 -26.25
CA GLY A 236 -11.48 16.57 -25.62
C GLY A 236 -11.65 16.78 -24.10
N GLY A 237 -10.90 17.71 -23.50
CA GLY A 237 -10.93 17.97 -22.07
C GLY A 237 -10.27 16.85 -21.26
N SER A 238 -10.84 16.52 -20.09
CA SER A 238 -10.41 15.39 -19.23
C SER A 238 -10.42 13.99 -19.88
N GLY A 239 -10.86 13.87 -21.13
CA GLY A 239 -10.72 12.66 -21.95
C GLY A 239 -9.52 12.66 -22.90
N SER A 240 -8.75 13.75 -22.99
CA SER A 240 -7.59 13.85 -23.86
C SER A 240 -6.40 13.06 -23.30
N ASP A 241 -5.91 12.09 -24.07
CA ASP A 241 -4.74 11.27 -23.73
C ASP A 241 -3.86 11.16 -24.99
N PHE A 242 -2.89 12.07 -25.06
CA PHE A 242 -1.98 12.15 -26.20
C PHE A 242 -1.13 10.89 -26.38
N GLU A 243 -0.81 10.18 -25.30
CA GLU A 243 -0.02 8.95 -25.37
C GLU A 243 -0.84 7.81 -25.99
N TYR A 244 -2.12 7.73 -25.63
CA TYR A 244 -3.07 6.83 -26.26
C TYR A 244 -3.28 7.17 -27.73
N SER A 245 -3.60 8.43 -28.05
CA SER A 245 -3.88 8.88 -29.42
C SER A 245 -2.68 8.70 -30.34
N TYR A 246 -1.47 9.00 -29.88
CA TYR A 246 -0.21 8.67 -30.56
C TYR A 246 -0.12 7.18 -30.87
N GLY A 247 -0.37 6.31 -29.89
CA GLY A 247 -0.34 4.86 -30.07
C GLY A 247 -1.36 4.36 -31.10
N VAL A 248 -2.54 4.99 -31.17
CA VAL A 248 -3.56 4.66 -32.18
C VAL A 248 -3.16 5.15 -33.57
N LEU A 249 -2.59 6.35 -33.70
CA LEU A 249 -2.04 6.82 -34.97
C LEU A 249 -1.02 5.82 -35.54
N GLN A 250 -0.09 5.34 -34.71
CA GLN A 250 0.92 4.36 -35.13
C GLN A 250 0.30 3.08 -35.71
N GLN A 251 -0.84 2.63 -35.17
CA GLN A 251 -1.58 1.49 -35.69
C GLN A 251 -2.20 1.79 -37.06
N ILE A 252 -2.78 2.99 -37.24
CA ILE A 252 -3.35 3.44 -38.51
C ILE A 252 -2.23 3.51 -39.57
N LEU A 253 -1.11 4.16 -39.27
CA LEU A 253 0.02 4.28 -40.20
C LEU A 253 0.53 2.90 -40.65
N THR A 254 0.67 1.98 -39.70
CA THR A 254 1.09 0.59 -39.98
C THR A 254 0.06 -0.13 -40.85
N LYS A 255 -1.23 -0.04 -40.51
CA LYS A 255 -2.31 -0.74 -41.22
C LYS A 255 -2.44 -0.31 -42.69
N TYR A 256 -2.26 0.97 -42.97
CA TYR A 256 -2.43 1.54 -44.33
C TYR A 256 -1.10 1.76 -45.06
N GLY A 257 0.04 1.39 -44.45
CA GLY A 257 1.36 1.53 -45.07
C GLY A 257 1.75 2.99 -45.34
N LEU A 258 1.45 3.88 -44.39
CA LEU A 258 1.80 5.29 -44.41
C LEU A 258 3.15 5.52 -43.68
N PRO A 259 3.98 6.47 -44.15
CA PRO A 259 5.29 6.75 -43.55
C PRO A 259 5.15 7.44 -42.19
N GLN A 260 6.20 7.40 -41.37
CA GLN A 260 6.30 8.30 -40.21
C GLN A 260 6.50 9.75 -40.69
N ARG A 261 5.81 10.69 -40.05
CA ARG A 261 5.87 12.13 -40.34
C ARG A 261 5.89 12.92 -39.04
N GLN A 262 6.24 14.20 -39.14
CA GLN A 262 6.15 15.13 -38.02
C GLN A 262 4.70 15.21 -37.54
N ILE A 263 4.50 15.07 -36.23
CA ILE A 263 3.19 15.28 -35.61
C ILE A 263 3.07 16.76 -35.25
N ASN A 264 1.92 17.35 -35.57
CA ASN A 264 1.60 18.72 -35.22
C ASN A 264 0.20 18.76 -34.61
N ILE A 265 0.13 18.87 -33.29
CA ILE A 265 -1.11 19.03 -32.53
C ILE A 265 -1.44 20.51 -32.52
N ASN A 266 -2.05 20.94 -33.62
CA ASN A 266 -2.21 22.35 -33.94
C ASN A 266 -3.41 23.02 -33.23
N GLU A 267 -4.13 22.27 -32.41
CA GLU A 267 -5.01 22.75 -31.34
C GLU A 267 -4.91 21.78 -30.15
N TYR A 268 -4.49 22.26 -28.98
CA TYR A 268 -4.52 21.51 -27.72
C TYR A 268 -4.96 22.37 -26.54
N ALA A 269 -5.42 21.70 -25.49
CA ALA A 269 -5.94 22.27 -24.25
C ALA A 269 -7.27 23.03 -24.42
N THR A 270 -8.29 22.53 -23.73
CA THR A 270 -9.53 23.27 -23.50
C THR A 270 -9.29 24.53 -22.67
N PHE A 271 -10.20 25.49 -22.73
CA PHE A 271 -10.12 26.72 -21.94
C PHE A 271 -9.86 26.48 -20.44
N ASN A 272 -10.45 25.42 -19.85
CA ASN A 272 -10.23 25.12 -18.42
C ASN A 272 -8.87 24.45 -18.11
N GLU A 273 -8.21 23.88 -19.12
CA GLU A 273 -6.86 23.32 -19.01
C GLU A 273 -5.76 24.37 -19.21
N GLN A 274 -6.14 25.52 -19.77
CA GLN A 274 -5.31 26.68 -20.03
C GLN A 274 -4.99 27.45 -18.75
N VAL A 275 -4.33 26.76 -17.83
CA VAL A 275 -3.84 27.24 -16.54
C VAL A 275 -2.39 26.76 -16.36
N PRO A 276 -1.58 27.37 -15.47
CA PRO A 276 -0.16 27.02 -15.34
C PRO A 276 0.14 25.52 -15.15
N ALA A 277 -0.70 24.83 -14.38
CA ALA A 277 -0.55 23.39 -14.16
C ALA A 277 -0.84 22.56 -15.44
N GLY A 278 -1.86 22.92 -16.21
CA GLY A 278 -2.19 22.25 -17.46
C GLY A 278 -1.20 22.56 -18.57
N SER A 279 -0.66 23.79 -18.62
CA SER A 279 0.44 24.13 -19.53
C SER A 279 1.68 23.25 -19.30
N GLY A 280 2.09 23.03 -18.04
CA GLY A 280 3.17 22.09 -17.73
C GLY A 280 2.89 20.65 -18.17
N PHE A 281 1.63 20.21 -18.11
CA PHE A 281 1.20 18.87 -18.52
C PHE A 281 1.34 18.69 -20.04
N TRP A 282 0.79 19.62 -20.82
CA TRP A 282 0.85 19.58 -22.28
C TRP A 282 2.27 19.71 -22.82
N ILE A 283 3.07 20.63 -22.26
CA ILE A 283 4.51 20.75 -22.59
C ILE A 283 5.21 19.39 -22.45
N SER A 284 4.95 18.68 -21.35
CA SER A 284 5.58 17.38 -21.06
C SER A 284 5.24 16.33 -22.11
N GLN A 285 3.96 16.22 -22.46
CA GLN A 285 3.45 15.24 -23.44
C GLN A 285 4.02 15.49 -24.84
N LEU A 286 3.97 16.73 -25.31
CA LEU A 286 4.40 17.14 -26.65
C LEU A 286 5.92 17.00 -26.83
N GLU A 287 6.70 17.48 -25.86
CA GLU A 287 8.17 17.37 -25.89
C GLU A 287 8.63 15.92 -25.88
N ARG A 288 7.96 15.03 -25.12
CA ARG A 288 8.31 13.60 -25.08
C ARG A 288 8.21 12.93 -26.45
N ARG A 289 7.26 13.35 -27.28
CA ARG A 289 7.02 12.76 -28.62
C ARG A 289 7.58 13.58 -29.76
N ASN A 290 8.32 14.65 -29.48
CA ASN A 290 8.77 15.62 -30.48
C ASN A 290 7.61 16.14 -31.34
N ALA A 291 6.43 16.32 -30.74
CA ALA A 291 5.27 16.84 -31.44
C ALA A 291 5.25 18.37 -31.34
N ILE A 292 5.03 19.03 -32.47
CA ILE A 292 4.71 20.45 -32.50
C ILE A 292 3.33 20.61 -31.86
N GLY A 293 3.14 21.61 -31.01
CA GLY A 293 1.88 21.90 -30.35
C GLY A 293 1.53 23.38 -30.46
N LEU A 294 0.29 23.66 -30.84
CA LEU A 294 -0.27 25.00 -30.80
C LEU A 294 -1.45 25.02 -29.84
N ARG A 295 -1.39 25.89 -28.84
CA ARG A 295 -2.44 26.06 -27.84
C ARG A 295 -3.71 26.53 -28.55
N GLY A 296 -4.84 25.88 -28.24
CA GLY A 296 -6.16 26.28 -28.73
C GLY A 296 -6.53 27.69 -28.30
N ASN A 297 -7.47 28.31 -29.00
CA ASN A 297 -7.94 29.66 -28.70
C ASN A 297 -9.46 29.70 -28.67
N TRP A 298 -9.98 29.78 -27.45
CA TRP A 298 -11.41 29.71 -27.15
C TRP A 298 -12.08 31.09 -27.08
N LEU A 299 -11.36 32.15 -27.47
CA LEU A 299 -11.88 33.52 -27.53
C LEU A 299 -12.61 33.76 -28.86
N GLY A 300 -13.56 34.70 -28.87
CA GLY A 300 -14.35 35.05 -30.05
C GLY A 300 -14.17 36.49 -30.50
N GLY A 301 -14.66 36.80 -31.71
CA GLY A 301 -14.66 38.17 -32.24
C GLY A 301 -13.25 38.76 -32.34
N THR A 302 -13.08 40.00 -31.89
CA THR A 302 -11.78 40.69 -31.92
C THR A 302 -10.73 40.04 -31.01
N GLN A 303 -11.16 39.38 -29.92
CA GLN A 303 -10.24 38.73 -28.97
C GLN A 303 -9.62 37.45 -29.53
N LEU A 304 -10.27 36.79 -30.50
CA LEU A 304 -9.68 35.67 -31.24
C LEU A 304 -8.33 36.10 -31.83
N HIS A 305 -8.28 37.32 -32.37
CA HIS A 305 -7.10 37.92 -33.02
C HIS A 305 -6.20 38.69 -32.06
N ASP A 306 -6.28 38.46 -30.75
CA ASP A 306 -5.52 39.23 -29.78
C ASP A 306 -5.12 38.36 -28.57
N LEU A 307 -4.33 38.92 -27.64
CA LEU A 307 -4.02 38.30 -26.35
C LEU A 307 -3.17 37.00 -26.41
N ALA A 308 -2.65 36.64 -27.58
CA ALA A 308 -1.79 35.47 -27.79
C ALA A 308 -2.38 34.16 -27.20
N ALA A 309 -3.63 33.84 -27.56
CA ALA A 309 -4.35 32.66 -27.07
C ALA A 309 -4.40 32.58 -25.53
N SER A 310 -4.75 33.70 -24.89
CA SER A 310 -4.78 33.87 -23.44
C SER A 310 -3.45 33.52 -22.77
N LEU A 311 -2.32 33.93 -23.36
CA LEU A 311 -1.03 34.04 -22.66
C LEU A 311 -0.80 35.49 -22.19
N LEU A 312 -1.38 36.45 -22.90
CA LEU A 312 -1.30 37.86 -22.56
C LEU A 312 -2.69 38.37 -22.19
N SER A 313 -2.70 39.49 -21.48
CA SER A 313 -3.89 40.29 -21.25
C SER A 313 -3.48 41.77 -21.30
N LYS A 314 -4.45 42.68 -21.19
CA LYS A 314 -4.25 44.13 -21.22
C LYS A 314 -5.33 44.81 -20.36
N PRO A 315 -5.20 46.10 -20.01
CA PRO A 315 -6.11 46.77 -19.10
C PRO A 315 -7.59 46.69 -19.51
N ASP A 316 -7.86 46.72 -20.82
CA ASP A 316 -9.17 46.46 -21.39
C ASP A 316 -9.04 45.41 -22.51
N PRO A 317 -9.24 44.11 -22.18
CA PRO A 317 -9.11 43.03 -23.15
C PRO A 317 -10.25 43.01 -24.17
N SER A 318 -11.33 43.78 -24.00
CA SER A 318 -12.44 43.85 -24.94
C SER A 318 -12.20 44.86 -26.08
N ASN A 319 -11.35 45.86 -25.83
CA ASN A 319 -11.00 46.87 -26.81
C ASN A 319 -9.82 46.42 -27.68
N TYR A 320 -10.09 46.06 -28.94
CA TYR A 320 -9.09 45.58 -29.89
C TYR A 320 -7.91 46.54 -30.09
N ALA A 321 -8.13 47.86 -30.05
CA ALA A 321 -7.07 48.86 -30.25
C ALA A 321 -6.28 49.18 -28.97
N SER A 322 -6.71 48.70 -27.81
CA SER A 322 -6.03 48.93 -26.53
C SER A 322 -4.64 48.28 -26.51
N THR A 323 -3.68 48.94 -25.87
CA THR A 323 -2.29 48.49 -25.69
C THR A 323 -1.97 48.32 -24.20
N GLY A 324 -0.69 48.18 -23.83
CA GLY A 324 -0.28 47.94 -22.44
C GLY A 324 -0.37 46.47 -22.02
N TYR A 325 -0.01 45.57 -22.94
CA TYR A 325 -0.03 44.12 -22.71
C TYR A 325 0.83 43.71 -21.51
N PHE A 326 0.35 42.71 -20.78
CA PHE A 326 1.06 42.09 -19.68
C PHE A 326 0.86 40.56 -19.70
N ALA A 327 1.81 39.86 -19.10
CA ALA A 327 1.80 38.40 -18.99
C ALA A 327 0.80 37.91 -17.95
N ASN A 328 0.07 36.84 -18.29
CA ASN A 328 -0.73 36.09 -17.31
C ASN A 328 0.06 34.91 -16.72
N GLY A 329 -0.61 34.01 -15.99
CA GLY A 329 0.05 32.90 -15.29
C GLY A 329 0.72 31.90 -16.22
N ASP A 330 0.05 31.51 -17.31
CA ASP A 330 0.56 30.52 -18.27
C ASP A 330 1.79 31.04 -19.01
N TRP A 331 1.82 32.31 -19.39
CA TRP A 331 2.97 32.93 -20.04
C TRP A 331 4.26 32.73 -19.23
N TRP A 332 4.20 32.81 -17.90
CA TRP A 332 5.38 32.59 -17.06
C TRP A 332 5.86 31.13 -17.06
N VAL A 333 4.95 30.16 -17.26
CA VAL A 333 5.32 28.75 -17.47
C VAL A 333 6.08 28.61 -18.79
N TYR A 334 5.56 29.18 -19.88
CA TYR A 334 6.23 29.16 -21.19
C TYR A 334 7.54 29.93 -21.21
N ASN A 335 7.63 31.04 -20.48
CA ASN A 335 8.87 31.78 -20.31
C ASN A 335 9.95 30.93 -19.61
N TYR A 336 9.60 30.28 -18.51
CA TYR A 336 10.51 29.36 -17.82
C TYR A 336 10.88 28.16 -18.69
N TYR A 337 9.91 27.58 -19.40
CA TYR A 337 10.12 26.48 -20.32
C TYR A 337 11.10 26.84 -21.45
N SER A 338 11.00 28.03 -22.04
CA SER A 338 11.86 28.44 -23.15
C SER A 338 13.23 28.99 -22.73
N HIS A 339 13.33 29.64 -21.55
CA HIS A 339 14.56 30.32 -21.14
C HIS A 339 15.34 29.58 -20.06
N ASN A 340 14.69 28.74 -19.25
CA ASN A 340 15.33 28.06 -18.11
C ASN A 340 15.49 26.55 -18.31
N MET A 341 14.66 25.88 -19.11
CA MET A 341 14.82 24.45 -19.38
C MET A 341 15.88 24.21 -20.47
N THR A 342 17.14 24.48 -20.14
CA THR A 342 18.29 24.46 -21.05
C THR A 342 19.06 23.13 -21.05
N GLY A 343 19.99 22.95 -22.00
CA GLY A 343 20.85 21.77 -22.08
C GLY A 343 20.25 20.65 -22.91
N GLN A 344 20.11 19.47 -22.34
CA GLN A 344 19.55 18.28 -22.99
C GLN A 344 18.27 17.83 -22.29
N ARG A 345 17.25 17.47 -23.07
CA ARG A 345 16.05 16.81 -22.56
C ARG A 345 16.38 15.40 -22.12
N VAL A 346 15.68 14.94 -21.09
CA VAL A 346 15.81 13.58 -20.56
C VAL A 346 14.47 12.85 -20.64
N SER A 347 14.51 11.53 -20.59
CA SER A 347 13.33 10.66 -20.62
C SER A 347 12.48 10.86 -19.36
N THR A 348 11.18 11.03 -19.59
CA THR A 348 10.15 11.10 -18.54
C THR A 348 8.98 10.18 -18.87
N SER A 349 8.17 9.85 -17.88
CA SER A 349 6.90 9.15 -18.05
C SER A 349 5.77 9.90 -17.38
N VAL A 350 4.53 9.74 -17.87
CA VAL A 350 3.32 10.19 -17.15
C VAL A 350 3.08 9.33 -15.89
N SER A 351 2.36 9.87 -14.91
CA SER A 351 1.89 9.13 -13.73
C SER A 351 0.96 7.98 -14.08
N SER A 352 0.82 7.01 -13.18
CA SER A 352 0.02 5.80 -13.43
C SER A 352 -1.48 6.05 -13.63
N ASP A 353 -1.98 7.19 -13.16
CA ASP A 353 -3.36 7.65 -13.35
C ASP A 353 -3.52 8.56 -14.59
N GLY A 354 -2.43 8.84 -15.31
CA GLY A 354 -2.44 9.71 -16.50
C GLY A 354 -2.57 11.20 -16.22
N ARG A 355 -2.52 11.63 -14.94
CA ARG A 355 -2.92 13.00 -14.54
C ARG A 355 -1.78 13.95 -14.16
N LEU A 356 -0.62 13.44 -13.77
CA LEU A 356 0.58 14.24 -13.48
C LEU A 356 1.68 13.85 -14.46
N ASP A 357 2.35 14.85 -15.00
CA ASP A 357 3.43 14.64 -15.95
C ASP A 357 4.64 15.56 -15.65
N ALA A 358 5.76 15.25 -16.27
CA ALA A 358 7.02 15.94 -16.09
C ALA A 358 7.77 16.15 -17.41
N TYR A 359 8.30 17.36 -17.58
CA TYR A 359 9.31 17.72 -18.57
C TYR A 359 10.62 17.99 -17.85
N ALA A 360 11.72 17.42 -18.29
CA ALA A 360 13.00 17.48 -17.58
C ALA A 360 14.19 17.76 -18.51
N THR A 361 15.12 18.57 -18.03
CA THR A 361 16.34 18.94 -18.75
C THR A 361 17.57 18.91 -17.84
N VAL A 362 18.74 18.63 -18.44
CA VAL A 362 20.05 18.63 -17.80
C VAL A 362 20.99 19.52 -18.60
N ASP A 363 21.50 20.55 -17.95
CA ASP A 363 22.52 21.45 -18.48
C ASP A 363 23.82 21.23 -17.72
N THR A 364 24.77 20.55 -18.37
CA THR A 364 26.08 20.24 -17.79
C THR A 364 26.97 21.48 -17.66
N THR A 365 26.75 22.50 -18.51
CA THR A 365 27.52 23.75 -18.49
C THR A 365 27.06 24.63 -17.34
N ALA A 366 25.74 24.81 -17.21
CA ALA A 366 25.15 25.54 -16.09
C ALA A 366 25.15 24.73 -14.77
N ARG A 367 25.47 23.42 -14.84
CA ARG A 367 25.41 22.46 -13.72
C ARG A 367 24.04 22.40 -13.07
N THR A 368 22.99 22.34 -13.88
CA THR A 368 21.60 22.32 -13.41
C THR A 368 20.83 21.17 -14.03
N ALA A 369 20.06 20.46 -13.20
CA ALA A 369 18.98 19.59 -13.64
C ALA A 369 17.65 20.24 -13.22
N ARG A 370 16.72 20.38 -14.16
CA ARG A 370 15.42 21.03 -13.92
C ARG A 370 14.29 20.10 -14.32
N VAL A 371 13.23 20.09 -13.52
CA VAL A 371 12.02 19.30 -13.78
C VAL A 371 10.81 20.21 -13.62
N LEU A 372 10.07 20.40 -14.70
CA LEU A 372 8.81 21.12 -14.75
C LEU A 372 7.68 20.10 -14.62
N PHE A 373 6.89 20.20 -13.55
CA PHE A 373 5.71 19.37 -13.35
C PHE A 373 4.46 20.10 -13.83
N GLY A 374 3.53 19.35 -14.41
CA GLY A 374 2.17 19.83 -14.67
C GLY A 374 1.16 18.72 -14.50
N CYS A 375 -0.06 19.09 -14.13
CA CYS A 375 -1.15 18.15 -13.97
C CYS A 375 -2.34 18.54 -14.84
N HIS A 376 -3.07 17.54 -15.31
CA HIS A 376 -4.30 17.72 -16.05
C HIS A 376 -5.39 18.24 -15.10
N PRO A 377 -5.89 19.48 -15.23
CA PRO A 377 -6.91 20.02 -14.32
C PRO A 377 -8.24 19.25 -14.40
N PRO A 378 -9.05 19.21 -13.32
CA PRO A 378 -8.79 19.74 -11.97
C PRO A 378 -8.15 18.66 -11.07
N THR A 379 -6.86 18.36 -11.26
CA THR A 379 -6.15 17.37 -10.42
C THR A 379 -5.54 18.02 -9.18
N THR A 380 -5.88 17.50 -8.01
CA THR A 380 -5.22 17.81 -6.73
C THR A 380 -4.84 16.51 -6.02
N GLY A 381 -3.65 16.46 -5.41
CA GLY A 381 -3.15 15.25 -4.76
C GLY A 381 -1.66 15.31 -4.45
N THR A 382 -1.15 14.26 -3.81
CA THR A 382 0.28 14.03 -3.59
C THR A 382 0.73 12.90 -4.51
N TYR A 383 1.90 13.06 -5.13
CA TYR A 383 2.48 12.08 -6.05
C TYR A 383 3.88 11.69 -5.61
N ASP A 384 4.17 10.39 -5.65
CA ASP A 384 5.53 9.88 -5.45
C ASP A 384 6.29 9.92 -6.78
N VAL A 385 7.13 10.95 -6.97
CA VAL A 385 7.98 11.11 -8.16
C VAL A 385 9.29 10.35 -7.99
N THR A 386 9.71 9.63 -9.03
CA THR A 386 10.99 8.90 -9.02
C THR A 386 12.04 9.60 -9.88
N PHE A 387 13.16 10.00 -9.27
CA PHE A 387 14.34 10.47 -9.98
C PHE A 387 15.40 9.37 -10.05
N SER A 388 15.87 9.06 -11.26
CA SER A 388 16.89 8.04 -11.52
C SER A 388 18.06 8.65 -12.30
N GLY A 389 19.19 7.96 -12.34
CA GLY A 389 20.39 8.45 -13.03
C GLY A 389 21.15 9.56 -12.30
N LEU A 390 20.90 9.82 -11.01
CA LEU A 390 21.54 10.91 -10.24
C LEU A 390 23.08 10.86 -10.25
N ALA A 391 23.67 9.66 -10.31
CA ALA A 391 25.13 9.51 -10.41
C ALA A 391 25.71 10.15 -11.69
N LYS A 392 24.95 10.20 -12.80
CA LYS A 392 25.37 10.89 -14.04
C LYS A 392 25.42 12.41 -13.87
N LEU A 393 24.70 12.96 -12.89
CA LEU A 393 24.76 14.38 -12.52
C LEU A 393 25.93 14.68 -11.57
N GLY A 394 26.77 13.69 -11.24
CA GLY A 394 27.82 13.84 -10.24
C GLY A 394 27.30 13.98 -8.81
N LEU A 395 26.02 13.66 -8.58
CA LEU A 395 25.41 13.70 -7.24
C LEU A 395 25.76 12.44 -6.45
N PRO A 396 25.94 12.55 -5.13
CA PRO A 396 26.25 11.40 -4.29
C PRO A 396 25.12 10.35 -4.36
N SER A 397 25.48 9.07 -4.22
CA SER A 397 24.53 7.95 -4.27
C SER A 397 23.67 7.79 -3.01
N SER A 398 23.99 8.53 -1.96
CA SER A 398 23.30 8.51 -0.67
C SER A 398 23.55 9.80 0.11
N GLY A 399 22.62 10.18 0.99
CA GLY A 399 22.71 11.37 1.84
C GLY A 399 21.49 12.27 1.72
N THR A 400 21.67 13.57 1.86
CA THR A 400 20.61 14.57 1.69
C THR A 400 20.87 15.40 0.44
N LEU A 401 19.99 15.28 -0.55
CA LEU A 401 19.95 16.15 -1.72
C LEU A 401 19.13 17.39 -1.41
N GLN A 402 19.72 18.57 -1.58
CA GLN A 402 18.98 19.83 -1.49
C GLN A 402 18.30 20.11 -2.83
N VAL A 403 16.97 20.17 -2.82
CA VAL A 403 16.17 20.50 -4.01
C VAL A 403 15.59 21.89 -3.82
N ARG A 404 15.83 22.78 -4.77
CA ARG A 404 15.20 24.12 -4.80
C ARG A 404 13.89 24.02 -5.56
N THR A 405 12.83 24.58 -5.00
CA THR A 405 11.48 24.46 -5.56
C THR A 405 10.93 25.82 -5.96
N TRP A 406 10.29 25.89 -7.12
CA TRP A 406 9.60 27.10 -7.59
C TRP A 406 8.12 26.81 -7.79
N LYS A 407 7.28 27.84 -7.62
CA LYS A 407 5.84 27.78 -7.82
C LYS A 407 5.38 28.85 -8.80
N PHE A 408 4.63 28.45 -9.82
CA PHE A 408 3.90 29.36 -10.69
C PHE A 408 2.59 29.78 -10.00
N ALA A 409 2.36 31.08 -9.92
CA ALA A 409 1.15 31.62 -9.31
C ALA A 409 -0.03 31.59 -10.30
N VAL A 410 -1.24 31.52 -9.76
CA VAL A 410 -2.49 31.58 -10.52
C VAL A 410 -3.30 32.77 -10.01
N GLY A 411 -3.77 33.62 -10.92
CA GLY A 411 -4.59 34.79 -10.60
C GLY A 411 -6.04 34.43 -10.26
N SER A 412 -6.80 35.40 -9.76
CA SER A 412 -8.24 35.21 -9.50
C SER A 412 -9.04 34.97 -10.79
N ASP A 413 -8.63 35.63 -11.87
CA ASP A 413 -9.02 35.29 -13.24
C ASP A 413 -7.79 34.75 -13.96
N VAL A 414 -7.75 33.44 -14.20
CA VAL A 414 -6.56 32.76 -14.71
C VAL A 414 -6.16 33.23 -16.11
N HIS A 415 -7.10 33.71 -16.92
CA HIS A 415 -6.84 34.11 -18.29
C HIS A 415 -6.47 35.59 -18.41
N TYR A 416 -7.01 36.45 -17.56
CA TYR A 416 -6.88 37.91 -17.70
C TYR A 416 -6.03 38.60 -16.63
N SER A 417 -5.70 37.94 -15.51
CA SER A 417 -4.94 38.57 -14.43
C SER A 417 -3.47 38.75 -14.79
N GLN A 418 -2.91 39.93 -14.47
CA GLN A 418 -1.47 40.14 -14.53
C GLN A 418 -0.76 39.29 -13.48
N MET A 419 0.21 38.49 -13.89
CA MET A 419 0.99 37.63 -13.00
C MET A 419 2.47 38.00 -13.04
N GLY A 420 3.21 37.55 -12.02
CA GLY A 420 4.66 37.72 -11.91
C GLY A 420 5.44 36.41 -12.16
N PRO A 421 6.78 36.49 -12.18
CA PRO A 421 7.66 35.33 -12.35
C PRO A 421 7.43 34.26 -11.26
N PRO A 422 7.86 33.01 -11.50
CA PRO A 422 7.69 31.93 -10.53
C PRO A 422 8.33 32.28 -9.17
N GLN A 423 7.59 32.02 -8.10
CA GLN A 423 8.04 32.25 -6.73
C GLN A 423 9.02 31.15 -6.31
N ASP A 424 10.20 31.56 -5.83
CA ASP A 424 11.16 30.65 -5.20
C ASP A 424 10.68 30.27 -3.79
N LEU A 425 10.51 28.98 -3.54
CA LEU A 425 10.13 28.42 -2.25
C LEU A 425 11.34 27.98 -1.42
N GLY A 426 12.56 28.14 -1.94
CA GLY A 426 13.80 27.79 -1.24
C GLY A 426 14.19 26.32 -1.40
N TYR A 427 15.19 25.92 -0.60
CA TYR A 427 15.78 24.58 -0.61
C TYR A 427 15.14 23.67 0.43
N TYR A 428 14.85 22.43 0.03
CA TYR A 428 14.36 21.37 0.89
C TYR A 428 15.28 20.15 0.81
N GLY A 429 15.63 19.60 1.96
CA GLY A 429 16.48 18.40 2.05
C GLY A 429 15.68 17.13 1.80
N HIS A 430 16.04 16.37 0.77
CA HIS A 430 15.48 15.07 0.46
C HIS A 430 16.51 13.97 0.69
N THR A 431 16.17 12.98 1.50
CA THR A 431 17.04 11.81 1.66
C THR A 431 17.10 11.03 0.36
N ILE A 432 18.27 10.98 -0.25
CA ILE A 432 18.55 10.10 -1.37
C ILE A 432 19.11 8.79 -0.81
N SER A 433 18.45 7.71 -1.16
CA SER A 433 18.92 6.34 -0.93
C SER A 433 18.94 5.66 -2.30
N ASN A 434 19.93 4.82 -2.53
CA ASN A 434 20.37 4.41 -3.86
C ASN A 434 19.42 3.40 -4.53
N GLY A 435 18.11 3.67 -4.56
CA GLY A 435 17.09 2.71 -5.00
C GLY A 435 17.23 1.34 -4.34
N GLN A 436 17.89 1.27 -3.18
CA GLN A 436 18.22 0.01 -2.56
C GLN A 436 16.93 -0.57 -2.05
N ARG A 437 16.46 -1.60 -2.78
CA ARG A 437 15.56 -2.62 -2.23
C ARG A 437 16.02 -2.88 -0.81
N ASP A 438 15.07 -3.08 0.10
CA ASP A 438 15.34 -3.38 1.51
C ASP A 438 16.46 -4.42 1.69
N GLU A 439 16.68 -5.29 0.70
CA GLU A 439 17.77 -6.26 0.51
C GLU A 439 19.21 -5.73 0.45
N THR A 440 19.41 -4.44 0.23
CA THR A 440 20.73 -3.83 0.11
C THR A 440 20.92 -2.64 1.07
N ASP A 441 19.83 -2.21 1.73
CA ASP A 441 19.85 -1.15 2.74
C ASP A 441 20.41 -1.68 4.07
N PHE A 442 21.73 -1.85 4.11
CA PHE A 442 22.46 -2.34 5.29
C PHE A 442 22.39 -1.38 6.49
N ALA A 443 22.07 -0.10 6.25
CA ALA A 443 21.89 0.87 7.33
C ALA A 443 20.58 0.62 8.08
N THR A 444 19.48 0.37 7.36
CA THR A 444 18.18 0.05 7.97
C THR A 444 18.09 -1.41 8.41
N TYR A 445 18.72 -2.33 7.68
CA TYR A 445 18.67 -3.78 7.89
C TYR A 445 20.08 -4.37 8.03
N PRO A 446 20.78 -4.10 9.14
CA PRO A 446 22.12 -4.64 9.36
C PRO A 446 22.14 -6.18 9.36
N GLU A 447 21.01 -6.82 9.68
CA GLU A 447 20.86 -8.28 9.62
C GLU A 447 21.04 -8.90 8.23
N LEU A 448 21.05 -8.11 7.17
CA LEU A 448 21.41 -8.58 5.82
C LEU A 448 22.85 -9.08 5.72
N GLN A 449 23.72 -8.71 6.65
CA GLN A 449 25.09 -9.20 6.71
C GLN A 449 25.25 -10.42 7.61
N TRP A 450 24.19 -10.79 8.35
CA TRP A 450 24.26 -11.81 9.38
C TRP A 450 23.72 -13.15 8.86
N ASP A 451 24.48 -14.20 9.14
CA ASP A 451 24.01 -15.57 9.01
C ASP A 451 23.28 -15.98 10.30
N ALA A 452 22.22 -16.76 10.16
CA ALA A 452 21.45 -17.27 11.29
C ALA A 452 21.67 -18.78 11.44
N GLN A 453 21.82 -19.21 12.69
CA GLN A 453 21.90 -20.61 13.06
C GLN A 453 20.78 -20.95 14.04
N VAL A 454 20.24 -22.16 13.91
CA VAL A 454 19.28 -22.71 14.88
C VAL A 454 20.01 -22.98 16.19
N ARG A 455 19.57 -22.30 17.25
CA ARG A 455 19.97 -22.59 18.62
C ARG A 455 19.26 -23.86 19.07
N GLN A 456 20.03 -24.82 19.57
CA GLN A 456 19.53 -26.09 20.11
C GLN A 456 19.77 -26.13 21.61
N GLY A 457 18.76 -26.56 22.36
CA GLY A 457 18.82 -26.65 23.82
C GLY A 457 17.67 -25.93 24.49
N SER A 458 17.39 -26.35 25.72
CA SER A 458 16.27 -25.82 26.50
C SER A 458 16.63 -24.54 27.27
N SER A 459 17.91 -24.16 27.34
CA SER A 459 18.34 -22.94 28.03
C SER A 459 17.67 -21.68 27.47
N LEU A 460 17.49 -20.65 28.31
CA LEU A 460 17.14 -19.31 27.84
C LEU A 460 18.26 -18.72 27.00
N GLN A 461 17.91 -17.81 26.11
CA GLN A 461 18.88 -17.04 25.34
C GLN A 461 19.68 -16.11 26.27
N HIS A 462 20.96 -15.88 25.95
CA HIS A 462 21.90 -15.17 26.83
C HIS A 462 21.47 -13.75 27.22
N GLU A 463 20.90 -12.99 26.28
CA GLU A 463 20.37 -11.65 26.54
C GLU A 463 19.08 -11.68 27.36
N GLU A 464 18.24 -12.73 27.25
CA GLU A 464 17.10 -12.92 28.16
C GLU A 464 17.58 -13.18 29.60
N GLN A 465 18.64 -13.97 29.79
CA GLN A 465 19.23 -14.19 31.12
C GLN A 465 19.78 -12.89 31.74
N LYS A 466 20.52 -12.09 30.95
CA LYS A 466 20.98 -10.77 31.41
C LYS A 466 19.82 -9.83 31.75
N PHE A 467 18.76 -9.85 30.95
CA PHE A 467 17.57 -9.06 31.20
C PHE A 467 16.94 -9.39 32.55
N ILE A 468 16.87 -10.67 32.93
CA ILE A 468 16.33 -11.09 34.23
C ILE A 468 17.11 -10.43 35.37
N GLU A 469 18.44 -10.48 35.33
CA GLU A 469 19.30 -9.86 36.36
C GLU A 469 19.09 -8.33 36.42
N LEU A 470 19.07 -7.66 35.27
CA LEU A 470 18.82 -6.22 35.20
C LEU A 470 17.42 -5.85 35.71
N ARG A 471 16.42 -6.66 35.39
CA ARG A 471 15.03 -6.45 35.80
C ARG A 471 14.88 -6.65 37.31
N LYS A 472 15.53 -7.66 37.90
CA LYS A 472 15.57 -7.85 39.36
C LYS A 472 16.20 -6.66 40.07
N ILE A 473 17.35 -6.17 39.60
CA ILE A 473 17.99 -4.98 40.16
C ILE A 473 17.04 -3.77 40.08
N ARG A 474 16.41 -3.54 38.92
CA ARG A 474 15.48 -2.42 38.74
C ARG A 474 14.27 -2.50 39.69
N ILE A 475 13.71 -3.69 39.88
CA ILE A 475 12.53 -3.91 40.74
C ILE A 475 12.87 -3.75 42.22
N SER A 476 14.09 -4.14 42.62
CA SER A 476 14.60 -4.06 44.00
C SER A 476 14.84 -2.62 44.48
N SER A 477 15.17 -2.49 45.77
CA SER A 477 15.57 -1.20 46.37
C SER A 477 16.91 -0.66 45.89
N GLN A 478 17.69 -1.43 45.13
CA GLN A 478 18.91 -0.93 44.46
C GLN A 478 18.60 -0.12 43.19
N GLY A 479 17.41 -0.29 42.62
CA GLY A 479 16.96 0.37 41.39
C GLY A 479 15.88 1.40 41.65
N GLU A 480 14.66 1.13 41.18
CA GLU A 480 13.50 2.03 41.25
C GLU A 480 12.59 1.76 42.45
N ASP A 481 12.98 0.81 43.32
CA ASP A 481 12.23 0.45 44.52
C ASP A 481 10.76 0.07 44.21
N ALA A 482 10.54 -0.59 43.07
CA ALA A 482 9.21 -0.85 42.53
C ALA A 482 8.45 -1.87 43.38
N LEU A 483 9.12 -2.93 43.82
CA LEU A 483 8.49 -3.95 44.67
C LEU A 483 8.13 -3.40 46.04
N HIS A 484 9.02 -2.61 46.64
CA HIS A 484 8.78 -1.92 47.92
C HIS A 484 7.52 -1.06 47.86
N ARG A 485 7.43 -0.20 46.83
CA ARG A 485 6.25 0.65 46.60
C ARG A 485 4.99 -0.14 46.27
N PHE A 486 5.11 -1.24 45.51
CA PHE A 486 3.96 -2.06 45.18
C PHE A 486 3.38 -2.77 46.41
N LEU A 487 4.23 -3.26 47.31
CA LEU A 487 3.82 -4.00 48.51
C LEU A 487 3.51 -3.08 49.71
N ASP A 488 3.71 -1.77 49.57
CA ASP A 488 3.58 -0.78 50.65
C ASP A 488 4.46 -1.12 51.87
N LEU A 489 5.71 -1.55 51.64
CA LEU A 489 6.62 -1.93 52.73
C LEU A 489 7.02 -0.71 53.60
N PRO A 490 7.38 -0.92 54.89
CA PRO A 490 7.96 0.11 55.75
C PRO A 490 9.19 0.79 55.12
N SER A 491 9.38 2.10 55.36
CA SER A 491 10.41 2.89 54.68
C SER A 491 11.86 2.48 54.99
N ASP A 492 12.07 1.78 56.11
CA ASP A 492 13.33 1.22 56.56
C ASP A 492 13.62 -0.17 55.96
N GLU A 493 12.60 -0.87 55.45
CA GLU A 493 12.77 -2.16 54.79
C GLU A 493 13.37 -1.97 53.38
N LYS A 494 14.30 -2.86 53.01
CA LYS A 494 14.98 -2.83 51.71
C LYS A 494 14.89 -4.20 51.06
N VAL A 495 14.42 -4.22 49.81
CA VAL A 495 14.33 -5.41 48.97
C VAL A 495 15.67 -5.64 48.29
N ASP A 496 16.32 -6.77 48.58
CA ASP A 496 17.52 -7.23 47.86
C ASP A 496 17.11 -7.80 46.48
N PRO A 497 17.90 -7.61 45.40
CA PRO A 497 17.62 -8.21 44.09
C PRO A 497 17.37 -9.72 44.11
N ARG A 498 17.96 -10.46 45.07
CA ARG A 498 17.77 -11.92 45.21
C ARG A 498 16.38 -12.29 45.71
N ASP A 499 15.74 -11.38 46.44
CA ASP A 499 14.40 -11.57 47.03
C ASP A 499 13.29 -11.08 46.10
N VAL A 500 13.64 -10.53 44.92
CA VAL A 500 12.65 -10.11 43.92
C VAL A 500 12.03 -11.34 43.25
N PRO A 501 10.70 -11.56 43.39
CA PRO A 501 10.03 -12.67 42.73
C PRO A 501 9.89 -12.42 41.23
N LEU A 502 10.01 -13.48 40.45
CA LEU A 502 9.81 -13.45 39.02
C LEU A 502 8.33 -13.57 38.68
N ILE A 503 7.72 -12.44 38.35
CA ILE A 503 6.28 -12.34 38.04
C ILE A 503 6.04 -12.39 36.52
N ALA A 504 5.11 -13.23 36.08
CA ALA A 504 4.67 -13.33 34.70
C ALA A 504 3.18 -13.02 34.54
N LEU A 505 2.82 -12.19 33.56
CA LEU A 505 1.42 -11.85 33.24
C LEU A 505 1.01 -12.45 31.89
N GLY A 506 0.02 -13.32 31.88
CA GLY A 506 -0.58 -13.90 30.68
C GLY A 506 -1.98 -13.35 30.39
N GLY A 507 -2.21 -12.88 29.16
CA GLY A 507 -3.53 -12.50 28.66
C GLY A 507 -4.12 -13.54 27.70
N SER A 508 -5.41 -13.84 27.87
CA SER A 508 -6.10 -14.87 27.07
C SER A 508 -6.39 -14.46 25.62
N GLY A 509 -6.91 -15.39 24.82
CA GLY A 509 -7.48 -15.08 23.51
C GLY A 509 -8.97 -14.70 23.56
N GLY A 510 -9.47 -14.09 22.48
CA GLY A 510 -10.90 -13.73 22.35
C GLY A 510 -11.20 -12.44 21.58
N GLY A 511 -10.41 -12.12 20.56
CA GLY A 511 -10.66 -10.96 19.68
C GLY A 511 -10.58 -9.60 20.38
N TYR A 512 -11.37 -8.63 19.91
CA TYR A 512 -11.35 -7.25 20.41
C TYR A 512 -11.79 -7.11 21.86
N LYS A 513 -12.69 -7.97 22.34
CA LYS A 513 -13.08 -8.00 23.76
C LYS A 513 -11.85 -8.10 24.66
N VAL A 514 -10.98 -9.04 24.36
CA VAL A 514 -9.78 -9.30 25.17
C VAL A 514 -8.69 -8.27 24.89
N MET A 515 -8.61 -7.78 23.65
CA MET A 515 -7.71 -6.66 23.32
C MET A 515 -7.96 -5.43 24.21
N TYR A 516 -9.23 -5.03 24.35
CA TYR A 516 -9.62 -3.91 25.21
C TYR A 516 -9.56 -4.29 26.69
N GLY A 517 -10.06 -5.46 27.09
CA GLY A 517 -10.04 -5.91 28.48
C GLY A 517 -8.62 -6.02 29.06
N PHE A 518 -7.68 -6.58 28.29
CA PHE A 518 -6.29 -6.69 28.71
C PHE A 518 -5.60 -5.32 28.80
N SER A 519 -6.03 -4.35 27.98
CA SER A 519 -5.57 -2.96 28.12
C SER A 519 -6.09 -2.33 29.43
N GLY A 520 -7.32 -2.60 29.82
CA GLY A 520 -7.87 -2.19 31.12
C GLY A 520 -7.15 -2.85 32.30
N PHE A 521 -6.74 -4.12 32.14
CA PHE A 521 -5.89 -4.81 33.12
C PHE A 521 -4.51 -4.12 33.23
N ILE A 522 -3.84 -3.85 32.11
CA ILE A 522 -2.53 -3.16 32.10
C ILE A 522 -2.65 -1.75 32.70
N LEU A 523 -3.73 -1.03 32.40
CA LEU A 523 -4.01 0.28 32.99
C LEU A 523 -4.06 0.21 34.52
N ALA A 524 -4.86 -0.72 35.06
CA ALA A 524 -4.93 -0.92 36.51
C ALA A 524 -3.59 -1.41 37.09
N ALA A 525 -2.88 -2.31 36.42
CA ALA A 525 -1.57 -2.78 36.87
C ALA A 525 -0.54 -1.64 36.95
N LYS A 526 -0.53 -0.71 35.98
CA LYS A 526 0.33 0.48 36.03
C LYS A 526 -0.10 1.45 37.13
N LYS A 527 -1.40 1.70 37.26
CA LYS A 527 -1.96 2.60 38.30
C LYS A 527 -1.57 2.18 39.71
N HIS A 528 -1.47 0.87 39.96
CA HIS A 528 -1.12 0.31 41.26
C HIS A 528 0.35 -0.12 41.39
N GLY A 529 1.23 0.19 40.41
CA GLY A 529 2.66 -0.16 40.47
C GLY A 529 3.00 -1.63 40.19
N LEU A 530 2.01 -2.50 39.96
CA LEU A 530 2.21 -3.92 39.64
C LEU A 530 2.99 -4.10 38.32
N TRP A 531 2.71 -3.27 37.29
CA TRP A 531 3.36 -3.41 35.98
C TRP A 531 4.89 -3.34 36.06
N ASP A 532 5.41 -2.49 36.94
CA ASP A 532 6.84 -2.30 37.13
C ASP A 532 7.49 -3.50 37.83
N CYS A 533 6.71 -4.33 38.52
CA CYS A 533 7.15 -5.58 39.15
C CYS A 533 7.06 -6.81 38.22
N ILE A 534 6.41 -6.69 37.05
CA ILE A 534 6.28 -7.81 36.10
C ILE A 534 7.60 -8.00 35.33
N THR A 535 8.05 -9.25 35.21
CA THR A 535 9.24 -9.62 34.43
C THR A 535 8.86 -9.99 32.99
N TRP A 536 7.84 -10.82 32.79
CA TRP A 536 7.35 -11.19 31.45
C TRP A 536 5.87 -10.88 31.28
N THR A 537 5.49 -10.49 30.07
CA THR A 537 4.09 -10.45 29.67
C THR A 537 3.88 -11.28 28.41
N ALA A 538 2.82 -12.08 28.36
CA ALA A 538 2.50 -12.89 27.19
C ALA A 538 1.05 -12.74 26.76
N GLY A 539 0.81 -12.88 25.46
CA GLY A 539 -0.52 -12.82 24.87
C GLY A 539 -0.87 -14.07 24.06
N VAL A 540 -2.16 -14.41 24.07
CA VAL A 540 -2.82 -15.29 23.11
C VAL A 540 -3.79 -14.46 22.28
N SER A 541 -3.86 -14.65 20.96
CA SER A 541 -4.87 -14.02 20.10
C SER A 541 -5.06 -12.51 20.36
N GLY A 542 -6.24 -12.07 20.80
CA GLY A 542 -6.55 -10.67 21.12
C GLY A 542 -5.53 -9.97 22.03
N SER A 543 -4.97 -10.63 23.05
CA SER A 543 -3.90 -10.06 23.88
C SER A 543 -2.60 -9.82 23.11
N CYS A 544 -2.32 -10.58 22.04
CA CYS A 544 -1.20 -10.28 21.14
C CYS A 544 -1.39 -8.93 20.44
N TRP A 545 -2.61 -8.55 20.08
CA TRP A 545 -2.87 -7.22 19.50
C TRP A 545 -2.65 -6.10 20.52
N THR A 546 -3.00 -6.31 21.78
CA THR A 546 -2.69 -5.37 22.88
C THR A 546 -1.19 -5.18 23.03
N LEU A 547 -0.42 -6.27 23.16
CA LEU A 547 1.03 -6.20 23.30
C LEU A 547 1.69 -5.58 22.06
N ALA A 548 1.27 -5.99 20.86
CA ALA A 548 1.76 -5.42 19.62
C ALA A 548 1.54 -3.90 19.59
N ALA A 549 0.34 -3.41 19.88
CA ALA A 549 0.04 -1.99 19.84
C ALA A 549 0.73 -1.19 20.97
N TYR A 550 0.78 -1.76 22.18
CA TYR A 550 1.43 -1.17 23.35
C TYR A 550 2.93 -0.90 23.10
N TYR A 551 3.67 -1.92 22.64
CA TYR A 551 5.11 -1.82 22.41
C TYR A 551 5.49 -1.09 21.11
N THR A 552 4.55 -0.81 20.21
CA THR A 552 4.84 -0.18 18.91
C THR A 552 4.27 1.22 18.78
N ILE A 553 2.95 1.36 18.57
CA ILE A 553 2.30 2.64 18.26
C ILE A 553 2.04 3.48 19.50
N ALA A 554 1.84 2.83 20.65
CA ALA A 554 1.57 3.49 21.91
C ALA A 554 2.85 3.81 22.70
N ARG A 555 4.01 3.29 22.28
CA ARG A 555 5.31 3.63 22.89
C ARG A 555 5.25 3.55 24.43
N HIS A 556 4.74 2.42 24.93
CA HIS A 556 4.65 2.11 26.37
C HIS A 556 3.68 2.98 27.18
N ASP A 557 2.94 3.87 26.52
CA ASP A 557 1.90 4.70 27.13
C ASP A 557 0.52 4.04 26.99
N ILE A 558 -0.05 3.63 28.13
CA ILE A 558 -1.34 2.95 28.15
C ILE A 558 -2.50 3.88 27.80
N GLN A 559 -2.42 5.18 28.14
CA GLN A 559 -3.48 6.14 27.83
C GLN A 559 -3.52 6.39 26.32
N ARG A 560 -2.35 6.57 25.71
CA ARG A 560 -2.21 6.68 24.26
C ARG A 560 -2.76 5.46 23.51
N LEU A 561 -2.59 4.25 24.07
CA LEU A 561 -3.17 3.03 23.52
C LEU A 561 -4.72 3.07 23.56
N ILE A 562 -5.27 3.47 24.70
CA ILE A 562 -6.72 3.59 24.90
C ILE A 562 -7.31 4.65 23.96
N ASP A 563 -6.69 5.82 23.84
CA ASP A 563 -7.13 6.89 22.95
C ASP A 563 -7.13 6.43 21.48
N HIS A 564 -6.09 5.70 21.09
CA HIS A 564 -6.02 5.06 19.77
C HIS A 564 -7.18 4.09 19.55
N TYR A 565 -7.46 3.22 20.52
CA TYR A 565 -8.58 2.26 20.42
C TYR A 565 -9.95 2.93 20.38
N LEU A 566 -10.17 3.98 21.16
CA LEU A 566 -11.41 4.76 21.11
C LEU A 566 -11.58 5.46 19.76
N THR A 567 -10.48 5.93 19.17
CA THR A 567 -10.50 6.52 17.82
C THR A 567 -10.79 5.47 16.76
N VAL A 568 -10.15 4.29 16.81
CA VAL A 568 -10.45 3.20 15.87
C VAL A 568 -11.89 2.70 16.02
N ALA A 569 -12.43 2.69 17.24
CA ALA A 569 -13.82 2.32 17.50
C ALA A 569 -14.83 3.33 16.94
N SER A 570 -14.50 4.63 16.89
CA SER A 570 -15.39 5.64 16.30
C SER A 570 -15.51 5.52 14.78
N GLU A 571 -14.56 4.85 14.13
CA GLU A 571 -14.60 4.53 12.69
C GLU A 571 -15.72 3.51 12.36
N LEU A 572 -16.23 2.77 13.36
CA LEU A 572 -17.30 1.75 13.23
C LEU A 572 -17.07 0.76 12.08
N ALA A 573 -15.81 0.45 11.82
CA ALA A 573 -15.38 -0.32 10.66
C ALA A 573 -14.70 -1.62 11.05
N HIS A 574 -15.06 -2.70 10.35
CA HIS A 574 -14.36 -3.96 10.48
C HIS A 574 -12.93 -3.81 9.91
N PRO A 575 -11.88 -4.39 10.51
CA PRO A 575 -10.50 -4.26 10.02
C PRO A 575 -10.29 -4.83 8.60
N MET A 576 -11.21 -5.69 8.14
CA MET A 576 -11.26 -6.24 6.78
C MET A 576 -12.29 -5.53 5.88
N SER A 577 -12.79 -4.35 6.26
CA SER A 577 -13.74 -3.57 5.45
C SER A 577 -13.02 -2.71 4.41
N ILE A 578 -13.77 -2.24 3.41
CA ILE A 578 -13.26 -1.23 2.46
C ILE A 578 -12.87 0.06 3.16
N HIS A 579 -13.60 0.45 4.21
CA HIS A 579 -13.25 1.64 4.99
C HIS A 579 -11.85 1.50 5.60
N ALA A 580 -11.59 0.40 6.30
CA ALA A 580 -10.30 0.10 6.89
C ALA A 580 -9.18 0.01 5.84
N LEU A 581 -9.48 -0.64 4.70
CA LEU A 581 -8.57 -0.73 3.57
C LEU A 581 -8.19 0.65 3.02
N ASN A 582 -9.19 1.50 2.77
CA ASN A 582 -8.99 2.86 2.23
C ASN A 582 -8.26 3.74 3.23
N MET A 583 -8.58 3.64 4.53
CA MET A 583 -7.88 4.35 5.61
C MET A 583 -6.39 4.02 5.62
N VAL A 584 -6.05 2.73 5.55
CA VAL A 584 -4.64 2.31 5.47
C VAL A 584 -4.03 2.78 4.16
N ALA A 585 -4.67 2.52 3.01
CA ALA A 585 -4.13 2.90 1.71
C ALA A 585 -3.82 4.40 1.61
N ARG A 586 -4.70 5.26 2.14
CA ARG A 586 -4.58 6.73 2.18
C ARG A 586 -3.53 7.26 3.15
N SER A 587 -3.09 6.42 4.10
CA SER A 587 -2.07 6.83 5.06
C SER A 587 -0.69 6.90 4.41
N LYS A 588 0.19 7.76 4.93
CA LYS A 588 1.56 7.89 4.43
C LYS A 588 2.29 6.55 4.48
N ARG A 589 2.70 6.06 3.30
CA ARG A 589 3.32 4.73 3.05
C ARG A 589 2.41 3.52 3.33
N GLY A 590 1.10 3.71 3.48
CA GLY A 590 0.18 2.64 3.86
C GLY A 590 0.12 1.48 2.85
N VAL A 591 0.09 1.79 1.55
CA VAL A 591 0.13 0.78 0.48
C VAL A 591 1.39 -0.09 0.56
N TYR A 592 2.54 0.49 0.92
CA TYR A 592 3.80 -0.26 1.10
C TYR A 592 3.66 -1.31 2.22
N PHE A 593 3.06 -0.97 3.35
CA PHE A 593 2.88 -1.95 4.44
C PHE A 593 1.74 -2.94 4.20
N LEU A 594 0.74 -2.54 3.43
CA LEU A 594 -0.40 -3.39 3.08
C LEU A 594 -0.01 -4.49 2.08
N ILE A 595 0.74 -4.14 1.04
CA ILE A 595 1.06 -5.00 -0.10
C ILE A 595 2.52 -5.44 -0.12
N GLY A 596 3.46 -4.60 0.32
CA GLY A 596 4.90 -4.88 0.32
C GLY A 596 5.29 -6.18 1.02
N PRO A 597 4.78 -6.51 2.21
CA PRO A 597 5.03 -7.80 2.85
C PRO A 597 4.57 -9.00 2.01
N LEU A 598 3.42 -8.87 1.33
CA LEU A 598 2.88 -9.93 0.48
C LEU A 598 3.75 -10.12 -0.77
N VAL A 599 4.12 -9.04 -1.44
CA VAL A 599 5.01 -9.08 -2.62
C VAL A 599 6.37 -9.66 -2.27
N SER A 600 6.96 -9.21 -1.16
CA SER A 600 8.26 -9.70 -0.68
C SER A 600 8.21 -11.21 -0.41
N LYS A 601 7.17 -11.69 0.30
CA LYS A 601 6.99 -13.13 0.56
C LYS A 601 6.71 -13.92 -0.71
N ALA A 602 5.93 -13.41 -1.65
CA ALA A 602 5.64 -14.08 -2.93
C ALA A 602 6.88 -14.26 -3.81
N GLN A 603 7.77 -13.26 -3.83
CA GLN A 603 8.96 -13.26 -4.68
C GLN A 603 10.09 -14.11 -4.10
N LYS A 604 10.23 -14.15 -2.78
CA LYS A 604 11.45 -14.63 -2.11
C LYS A 604 11.26 -15.86 -1.24
N SER A 605 10.07 -16.09 -0.72
CA SER A 605 9.81 -17.28 0.11
C SER A 605 9.56 -18.50 -0.76
N ILE A 606 10.22 -19.61 -0.43
CA ILE A 606 10.00 -20.92 -1.07
C ILE A 606 8.59 -21.49 -0.82
N ILE A 607 7.82 -20.91 0.11
CA ILE A 607 6.51 -21.41 0.52
C ILE A 607 5.35 -20.77 -0.25
N GLY A 608 5.59 -19.60 -0.86
CA GLY A 608 4.56 -18.79 -1.52
C GLY A 608 3.58 -18.12 -0.52
N LEU A 609 2.56 -17.46 -1.05
CA LEU A 609 1.53 -16.80 -0.24
C LEU A 609 0.38 -17.75 0.13
N GLY A 610 -0.14 -17.57 1.33
CA GLY A 610 -1.39 -18.14 1.82
C GLY A 610 -2.43 -17.06 2.10
N ILE A 611 -3.70 -17.46 2.22
CA ILE A 611 -4.80 -16.52 2.52
C ILE A 611 -4.66 -15.84 3.89
N MET A 612 -3.98 -16.52 4.82
CA MET A 612 -3.67 -15.94 6.12
C MET A 612 -2.69 -14.79 6.01
N ASP A 613 -1.78 -14.77 5.03
CA ASP A 613 -0.89 -13.62 4.84
C ASP A 613 -1.68 -12.34 4.53
N LEU A 614 -2.74 -12.46 3.72
CA LEU A 614 -3.62 -11.34 3.40
C LEU A 614 -4.43 -10.87 4.61
N TYR A 615 -5.01 -11.80 5.38
CA TYR A 615 -5.69 -11.45 6.65
C TYR A 615 -4.73 -10.72 7.59
N SER A 616 -3.50 -11.23 7.69
CA SER A 616 -2.46 -10.72 8.57
C SER A 616 -2.07 -9.28 8.23
N THR A 617 -1.85 -8.97 6.94
CA THR A 617 -1.53 -7.59 6.54
C THR A 617 -2.72 -6.68 6.77
N LEU A 618 -3.91 -7.01 6.23
CA LEU A 618 -5.09 -6.15 6.35
C LEU A 618 -5.43 -5.78 7.80
N THR A 619 -5.46 -6.77 8.70
CA THR A 619 -5.79 -6.53 10.11
C THR A 619 -4.71 -5.77 10.85
N ALA A 620 -3.45 -6.22 10.76
CA ALA A 620 -2.35 -5.61 11.51
C ALA A 620 -2.06 -4.18 11.02
N THR A 621 -2.13 -3.90 9.71
CA THR A 621 -1.88 -2.54 9.20
C THR A 621 -2.96 -1.56 9.61
N TYR A 622 -4.22 -2.00 9.66
CA TYR A 622 -5.30 -1.14 10.13
C TYR A 622 -5.22 -0.91 11.63
N GLN A 623 -4.94 -1.94 12.43
CA GLN A 623 -4.84 -1.81 13.89
C GLN A 623 -3.60 -1.01 14.34
N LEU A 624 -2.48 -1.15 13.61
CA LEU A 624 -1.20 -0.49 13.93
C LEU A 624 -0.95 0.81 13.14
N LEU A 625 -1.96 1.33 12.43
CA LEU A 625 -1.88 2.66 11.83
C LEU A 625 -2.09 3.72 12.93
N SER A 626 -1.16 4.64 13.15
CA SER A 626 -1.36 5.69 14.18
C SER A 626 -2.42 6.71 13.73
N ARG A 627 -3.35 7.06 14.63
CA ARG A 627 -4.42 8.06 14.41
C ARG A 627 -4.08 9.49 14.86
N GLU A 628 -2.83 9.74 15.24
CA GLU A 628 -2.38 11.10 15.57
C GLU A 628 -2.42 12.03 14.34
N PRO A 629 -2.41 13.36 14.50
CA PRO A 629 -2.55 14.34 13.41
C PRO A 629 -1.54 14.23 12.25
N LYS A 630 -0.52 13.36 12.39
CA LYS A 630 0.47 13.01 11.34
C LYS A 630 0.47 11.51 11.05
N GLY A 631 -0.71 10.87 11.04
CA GLY A 631 -0.91 9.42 10.91
C GLY A 631 0.01 8.81 9.85
N ARG A 632 1.02 8.08 10.32
CA ARG A 632 2.10 7.52 9.49
C ARG A 632 2.35 6.08 9.84
N MET A 633 2.55 5.25 8.83
CA MET A 633 3.12 3.92 9.01
C MET A 633 4.64 4.01 8.87
N SER A 634 5.36 3.38 9.79
CA SER A 634 6.82 3.40 9.82
C SER A 634 7.38 1.99 9.78
N ARG A 635 8.57 1.82 9.17
CA ARG A 635 9.25 0.51 9.14
C ARG A 635 9.50 -0.02 10.54
N ALA A 636 9.88 0.89 11.44
CA ALA A 636 10.10 0.59 12.84
C ALA A 636 8.87 -0.07 13.49
N THR A 637 7.64 0.35 13.17
CA THR A 637 6.42 -0.28 13.71
C THR A 637 6.32 -1.77 13.37
N PHE A 638 6.89 -2.21 12.24
CA PHE A 638 6.76 -3.57 11.73
C PHE A 638 8.05 -4.42 11.84
N GLN A 639 8.98 -4.02 12.71
CA GLN A 639 10.20 -4.79 13.04
C GLN A 639 10.16 -5.22 14.51
N TRP A 640 9.69 -6.44 14.78
CA TRP A 640 9.50 -6.95 16.13
C TRP A 640 10.83 -7.11 16.85
N SER A 641 11.88 -7.59 16.17
CA SER A 641 13.18 -7.77 16.80
C SER A 641 13.74 -6.47 17.42
N LYS A 642 13.48 -5.35 16.75
CA LYS A 642 13.99 -4.03 17.16
C LYS A 642 13.24 -3.45 18.36
N ILE A 643 12.14 -4.04 18.84
CA ILE A 643 11.49 -3.53 20.06
C ILE A 643 12.34 -3.79 21.31
N TRP A 644 13.25 -4.77 21.26
CA TRP A 644 14.20 -5.09 22.34
C TRP A 644 14.92 -3.83 22.86
N HIS A 645 15.58 -3.11 21.95
CA HIS A 645 16.29 -1.86 22.28
C HIS A 645 15.36 -0.64 22.34
N ARG A 646 14.39 -0.53 21.42
CA ARG A 646 13.52 0.66 21.35
C ARG A 646 12.58 0.81 22.55
N SER A 647 12.30 -0.29 23.23
CA SER A 647 11.48 -0.33 24.43
C SER A 647 12.30 -0.36 25.72
N GLY A 648 13.63 -0.32 25.62
CA GLY A 648 14.51 -0.44 26.78
C GLY A 648 14.40 -1.78 27.52
N ILE A 649 13.93 -2.84 26.85
CA ILE A 649 13.86 -4.19 27.46
C ILE A 649 15.28 -4.70 27.69
N ASP A 650 16.22 -4.37 26.82
CA ASP A 650 17.66 -4.61 27.00
C ASP A 650 18.26 -3.97 28.27
N LYS A 651 17.55 -3.01 28.85
CA LYS A 651 17.89 -2.30 30.09
C LYS A 651 16.95 -2.64 31.26
N GLY A 652 16.07 -3.62 31.07
CA GLY A 652 15.08 -4.02 32.07
C GLY A 652 13.98 -2.99 32.33
N LEU A 653 13.75 -2.00 31.45
CA LEU A 653 12.79 -0.91 31.71
C LEU A 653 11.32 -1.35 31.63
N GLU A 654 10.99 -2.21 30.69
CA GLU A 654 9.65 -2.76 30.48
C GLU A 654 9.67 -4.30 30.62
N PRO A 655 8.55 -4.95 30.97
CA PRO A 655 8.43 -6.41 30.93
C PRO A 655 8.77 -6.95 29.54
N MET A 656 9.35 -8.14 29.45
CA MET A 656 9.64 -8.73 28.14
C MET A 656 8.35 -9.29 27.52
N PRO A 657 7.92 -8.84 26.31
CA PRO A 657 6.71 -9.32 25.68
C PRO A 657 6.93 -10.62 24.91
N LEU A 658 5.98 -11.54 25.04
CA LEU A 658 5.97 -12.84 24.36
C LEU A 658 4.63 -13.05 23.64
N LEU A 659 4.69 -13.49 22.38
CA LEU A 659 3.49 -13.89 21.63
C LEU A 659 3.45 -15.40 21.52
N ALA A 660 2.27 -15.98 21.74
CA ALA A 660 2.06 -17.43 21.66
C ALA A 660 1.43 -17.82 20.32
N ALA A 661 1.96 -18.90 19.73
CA ALA A 661 1.37 -19.58 18.59
C ALA A 661 1.49 -21.10 18.78
N VAL A 662 0.74 -21.89 18.00
CA VAL A 662 0.83 -23.35 18.01
C VAL A 662 0.88 -23.92 16.60
N ARG A 663 1.47 -25.11 16.44
CA ARG A 663 1.25 -25.94 15.26
C ARG A 663 0.73 -27.30 15.66
N ARG A 664 0.01 -27.99 14.76
CA ARG A 664 -0.29 -29.41 14.99
C ARG A 664 0.98 -30.22 14.95
N VAL A 665 1.12 -31.15 15.88
CA VAL A 665 2.24 -32.09 15.90
C VAL A 665 2.27 -32.89 14.60
N PRO A 666 3.41 -32.97 13.87
CA PRO A 666 3.52 -33.78 12.67
C PRO A 666 3.24 -35.27 12.94
N LYS A 667 2.53 -35.94 12.03
CA LYS A 667 2.13 -37.36 12.18
C LYS A 667 3.30 -38.33 12.36
N TYR A 668 4.51 -37.94 11.95
CA TYR A 668 5.73 -38.76 11.98
C TYR A 668 6.57 -38.57 13.25
N SER A 669 6.23 -37.59 14.11
CA SER A 669 7.04 -37.19 15.27
C SER A 669 6.92 -38.12 16.48
N TYR A 670 5.95 -39.04 16.50
CA TYR A 670 5.79 -40.03 17.57
C TYR A 670 5.53 -41.42 16.96
N LYS A 671 6.36 -42.40 17.31
CA LYS A 671 6.31 -43.79 16.79
C LYS A 671 4.86 -44.33 16.78
N PRO A 672 4.37 -44.87 15.65
CA PRO A 672 3.13 -45.62 15.65
C PRO A 672 3.40 -46.99 16.29
N LYS A 673 2.84 -47.26 17.48
CA LYS A 673 2.62 -48.65 17.90
C LYS A 673 1.43 -49.19 17.10
N THR A 674 1.70 -50.30 16.43
CA THR A 674 0.81 -51.17 15.65
C THR A 674 -0.60 -51.23 16.21
N ILE A 675 -1.60 -50.82 15.41
CA ILE A 675 -3.00 -51.22 15.64
C ILE A 675 -3.29 -52.32 14.64
N SER A 676 -3.51 -53.52 15.18
CA SER A 676 -3.98 -54.69 14.46
C SER A 676 -5.26 -54.35 13.71
N ALA A 677 -5.34 -54.78 12.46
CA ALA A 677 -6.49 -54.59 11.59
C ALA A 677 -7.69 -55.39 12.10
N LYS A 678 -8.51 -54.80 12.97
CA LYS A 678 -9.92 -55.15 13.18
C LYS A 678 -10.64 -53.90 13.68
N VAL A 679 -11.87 -53.69 13.20
CA VAL A 679 -12.70 -52.48 13.39
C VAL A 679 -12.43 -51.33 12.39
N ARG A 680 -12.50 -51.67 11.09
CA ARG A 680 -13.27 -50.87 10.13
C ARG A 680 -14.64 -51.55 10.07
N ASP A 681 -15.65 -50.98 10.72
CA ASP A 681 -17.07 -51.06 10.33
C ASP A 681 -17.95 -50.46 11.45
N ALA A 682 -18.24 -49.17 11.30
CA ALA A 682 -19.47 -48.51 11.77
C ALA A 682 -19.43 -47.06 11.28
N LYS A 683 -19.89 -46.87 10.04
CA LYS A 683 -20.15 -45.56 9.44
C LYS A 683 -21.66 -45.30 9.58
N LYS A 684 -22.01 -44.01 9.82
CA LYS A 684 -23.36 -43.39 9.74
C LYS A 684 -24.20 -43.58 11.02
N GLN A 685 -24.82 -42.58 11.64
CA GLN A 685 -25.60 -41.42 11.15
C GLN A 685 -25.68 -40.30 12.22
N PRO A 686 -26.15 -39.08 11.88
CA PRO A 686 -26.34 -37.96 12.80
C PRO A 686 -27.81 -37.80 13.22
N THR A 687 -28.10 -37.55 14.50
CA THR A 687 -29.41 -37.03 14.93
C THR A 687 -29.27 -36.10 16.12
N SER A 688 -29.97 -34.97 15.99
CA SER A 688 -30.35 -33.97 16.98
C SER A 688 -30.92 -34.55 18.29
N ARG A 689 -30.69 -33.87 19.42
CA ARG A 689 -31.74 -33.23 20.26
C ARG A 689 -31.20 -32.74 21.62
N GLN A 690 -31.70 -31.56 21.99
CA GLN A 690 -32.17 -31.08 23.30
C GLN A 690 -31.29 -31.18 24.54
N LEU A 691 -31.07 -29.99 25.13
CA LEU A 691 -30.93 -29.76 26.57
C LEU A 691 -32.17 -30.29 27.32
N ASP A 692 -31.97 -30.90 28.49
CA ASP A 692 -32.62 -30.51 29.74
C ASP A 692 -31.95 -31.15 30.99
N SER A 693 -32.00 -30.37 32.08
CA SER A 693 -31.97 -30.69 33.53
C SER A 693 -30.81 -31.44 34.20
N VAL A 694 -29.99 -30.68 34.94
CA VAL A 694 -29.84 -30.60 36.43
C VAL A 694 -29.89 -31.87 37.31
N GLU A 695 -28.91 -31.91 38.25
CA GLU A 695 -28.84 -32.53 39.60
C GLU A 695 -28.32 -33.97 39.82
N GLY A 696 -27.37 -34.07 40.78
CA GLY A 696 -27.40 -35.10 41.82
C GLY A 696 -26.28 -36.15 41.91
N ASN A 697 -25.28 -35.86 42.76
CA ASN A 697 -24.57 -36.73 43.73
C ASN A 697 -23.87 -38.08 43.39
N ASP A 698 -22.79 -38.26 44.16
CA ASP A 698 -22.19 -39.49 44.71
C ASP A 698 -20.94 -40.17 44.10
N GLN A 699 -19.85 -40.02 44.89
CA GLN A 699 -18.90 -41.03 45.40
C GLN A 699 -18.14 -41.99 44.46
N VAL A 700 -16.82 -41.74 44.39
CA VAL A 700 -15.70 -42.62 44.80
C VAL A 700 -15.77 -44.11 44.40
N ASN A 701 -15.01 -44.49 43.36
CA ASN A 701 -13.92 -45.50 43.38
C ASN A 701 -13.69 -46.09 41.98
N SER A 702 -12.51 -45.87 41.39
CA SER A 702 -11.76 -46.97 40.77
C SER A 702 -10.32 -46.57 40.46
N THR A 703 -9.43 -47.34 41.05
CA THR A 703 -8.02 -47.50 40.72
C THR A 703 -7.84 -47.80 39.23
N ALA A 704 -7.22 -46.88 38.49
CA ALA A 704 -6.82 -47.11 37.10
C ALA A 704 -5.37 -46.69 36.87
N SER A 705 -4.49 -47.70 36.94
CA SER A 705 -3.22 -47.86 36.21
C SER A 705 -2.55 -46.62 35.62
N VAL A 706 -1.39 -46.30 36.19
CA VAL A 706 -0.29 -45.55 35.58
C VAL A 706 0.05 -46.12 34.19
N SER A 707 0.04 -45.24 33.17
CA SER A 707 0.76 -45.30 31.87
C SER A 707 -0.10 -45.00 30.63
N ARG A 708 -0.51 -43.74 30.46
CA ARG A 708 -0.78 -43.19 29.13
C ARG A 708 -0.60 -41.67 29.14
N ARG A 709 0.62 -41.20 28.83
CA ARG A 709 0.81 -39.78 28.49
C ARG A 709 -0.14 -39.45 27.32
N PRO A 710 -1.01 -38.43 27.44
CA PRO A 710 -1.88 -38.03 26.34
C PRO A 710 -1.02 -37.65 25.13
N LYS A 711 -1.47 -38.02 23.92
CA LYS A 711 -0.79 -37.62 22.68
C LYS A 711 -0.88 -36.09 22.58
N LYS A 712 0.23 -35.37 22.77
CA LYS A 712 0.31 -33.92 22.52
C LYS A 712 -0.21 -33.63 21.11
N LEU A 713 -1.34 -32.94 21.01
CA LEU A 713 -2.00 -32.59 19.75
C LEU A 713 -1.35 -31.37 19.09
N PHE A 714 -0.86 -30.45 19.92
CA PHE A 714 -0.25 -29.20 19.53
C PHE A 714 1.17 -29.09 20.07
N GLN A 715 1.97 -28.32 19.36
CA GLN A 715 3.28 -27.89 19.75
C GLN A 715 3.31 -26.37 19.85
N TYR A 716 3.80 -25.87 20.97
CA TYR A 716 3.82 -24.44 21.29
C TYR A 716 5.03 -23.75 20.67
N PHE A 717 4.80 -22.53 20.22
CA PHE A 717 5.81 -21.61 19.73
C PHE A 717 5.74 -20.33 20.56
N GLU A 718 6.90 -19.89 21.02
CA GLU A 718 7.08 -18.58 21.63
C GLU A 718 7.78 -17.64 20.66
N ILE A 719 7.30 -16.40 20.62
CA ILE A 719 7.81 -15.34 19.76
C ILE A 719 8.17 -14.17 20.67
N SER A 720 9.46 -13.95 20.88
CA SER A 720 9.99 -12.82 21.62
C SER A 720 10.68 -11.82 20.68
N PRO A 721 11.11 -10.64 21.15
CA PRO A 721 11.97 -9.75 20.36
C PRO A 721 13.34 -10.37 20.04
N LEU A 722 13.79 -11.37 20.81
CA LEU A 722 15.10 -11.98 20.65
C LEU A 722 15.07 -13.19 19.73
N GLU A 723 14.16 -14.13 19.99
CA GLU A 723 14.07 -15.39 19.26
C GLU A 723 12.63 -15.88 19.08
N VAL A 724 12.45 -16.69 18.04
CA VAL A 724 11.23 -17.46 17.76
C VAL A 724 11.59 -18.94 17.81
N GLY A 725 10.83 -19.72 18.56
CA GLY A 725 11.10 -21.16 18.64
C GLY A 725 10.07 -21.91 19.43
N SER A 726 10.35 -23.19 19.66
CA SER A 726 9.43 -24.10 20.33
C SER A 726 10.11 -24.76 21.52
N PRO A 727 9.58 -24.57 22.75
CA PRO A 727 10.07 -25.29 23.93
C PRO A 727 9.88 -26.81 23.79
N ASP A 728 8.84 -27.27 23.10
CA ASP A 728 8.66 -28.70 22.83
C ASP A 728 9.73 -29.29 21.90
N LEU A 729 10.39 -28.46 21.08
CA LEU A 729 11.50 -28.89 20.22
C LEU A 729 12.88 -28.59 20.82
N ASN A 730 12.96 -27.71 21.82
CA ASN A 730 14.21 -27.09 22.28
C ASN A 730 15.01 -26.48 21.12
N ARG A 731 14.32 -25.80 20.20
CA ARG A 731 14.91 -25.21 18.99
C ARG A 731 14.38 -23.81 18.76
N TYR A 732 15.31 -22.90 18.48
CA TYR A 732 15.07 -21.47 18.39
C TYR A 732 15.88 -20.84 17.26
N VAL A 733 15.36 -19.77 16.66
CA VAL A 733 16.09 -18.91 15.73
C VAL A 733 15.92 -17.46 16.13
N PRO A 734 16.89 -16.57 15.82
CA PRO A 734 16.72 -15.14 16.07
C PRO A 734 15.46 -14.60 15.38
N THR A 735 14.74 -13.69 16.05
CA THR A 735 13.47 -13.15 15.54
C THR A 735 13.63 -12.47 14.19
N TRP A 736 14.72 -11.72 14.00
CA TRP A 736 15.05 -11.08 12.73
C TRP A 736 15.29 -12.08 11.57
N ALA A 737 15.59 -13.34 11.88
CA ALA A 737 15.80 -14.40 10.90
C ALA A 737 14.52 -15.18 10.57
N TRP A 738 13.42 -14.97 11.31
CA TRP A 738 12.18 -15.68 11.05
C TRP A 738 11.66 -15.41 9.63
N GLY A 739 11.18 -16.47 8.98
CA GLY A 739 10.74 -16.44 7.60
C GLY A 739 11.86 -16.69 6.58
N ARG A 740 13.15 -16.64 6.95
CA ARG A 740 14.29 -17.10 6.12
C ARG A 740 14.21 -18.60 5.84
N THR A 741 14.87 -19.04 4.78
CA THR A 741 15.00 -20.46 4.46
C THR A 741 16.18 -21.03 5.24
N PHE A 742 15.98 -22.19 5.88
CA PHE A 742 17.03 -22.90 6.58
C PHE A 742 17.18 -24.31 6.01
N ILE A 743 18.41 -24.80 6.03
CA ILE A 743 18.75 -26.20 5.75
C ILE A 743 19.70 -26.68 6.84
N SER A 744 19.31 -27.76 7.52
CA SER A 744 20.13 -28.43 8.54
C SER A 744 20.67 -27.49 9.61
N GLY A 745 19.85 -26.51 10.01
CA GLY A 745 20.16 -25.59 11.09
C GLY A 745 20.83 -24.29 10.68
N TYR A 746 21.08 -24.05 9.40
CA TYR A 746 21.73 -22.83 8.91
C TYR A 746 20.84 -22.10 7.90
N SER A 747 20.79 -20.76 7.98
CA SER A 747 20.08 -19.94 7.00
C SER A 747 20.80 -20.00 5.66
N VAL A 748 20.06 -20.21 4.57
CA VAL A 748 20.62 -20.28 3.21
C VAL A 748 20.38 -19.01 2.39
N ASP A 749 19.59 -18.08 2.90
CA ASP A 749 19.35 -16.77 2.31
C ASP A 749 19.54 -15.65 3.35
N ARG A 750 19.93 -14.46 2.85
CA ARG A 750 20.00 -13.23 3.63
C ARG A 750 18.95 -12.26 3.12
N ARG A 751 17.98 -11.94 3.96
CA ARG A 751 16.91 -10.97 3.68
C ARG A 751 16.54 -10.18 4.94
N PRO A 752 15.90 -9.01 4.77
CA PRO A 752 15.40 -8.25 5.91
C PRO A 752 14.45 -9.07 6.78
N GLU A 753 14.34 -8.70 8.05
CA GLU A 753 13.32 -9.25 8.95
C GLU A 753 11.94 -9.24 8.27
N GLN A 754 11.22 -10.36 8.37
CA GLN A 754 9.86 -10.47 7.86
C GLN A 754 8.96 -9.45 8.58
N SER A 755 8.12 -8.72 7.82
CA SER A 755 7.18 -7.77 8.41
C SER A 755 6.42 -8.38 9.57
N PHE A 756 6.44 -7.70 10.71
CA PHE A 756 5.74 -8.13 11.93
C PHE A 756 4.25 -8.38 11.70
N SER A 757 3.62 -7.74 10.71
CA SER A 757 2.23 -8.01 10.32
C SER A 757 2.00 -9.50 10.00
N LEU A 758 2.92 -10.13 9.27
CA LEU A 758 2.81 -11.54 8.87
C LEU A 758 3.03 -12.50 10.04
N LEU A 759 3.87 -12.12 11.00
CA LEU A 759 4.13 -12.91 12.20
C LEU A 759 2.98 -12.78 13.21
N LEU A 760 2.53 -11.55 13.49
CA LEU A 760 1.40 -11.25 14.39
C LEU A 760 0.11 -11.93 13.94
N GLY A 761 -0.13 -11.99 12.63
CA GLY A 761 -1.31 -12.66 12.08
C GLY A 761 -1.36 -14.18 12.32
N GLN A 762 -0.22 -14.82 12.61
CA GLN A 762 -0.17 -16.23 13.00
C GLN A 762 -0.62 -16.45 14.44
N CYS A 763 -0.34 -15.48 15.31
CA CYS A 763 -0.79 -15.49 16.71
C CYS A 763 -2.27 -15.11 16.84
N THR A 764 -2.87 -14.53 15.80
CA THR A 764 -4.19 -13.89 15.83
C THR A 764 -5.14 -14.42 14.76
N SER A 765 -4.94 -15.66 14.32
CA SER A 765 -5.67 -16.25 13.19
C SER A 765 -7.08 -16.75 13.51
N ALA A 766 -7.46 -16.92 14.78
CA ALA A 766 -8.77 -17.51 15.14
C ALA A 766 -9.99 -16.70 14.63
N PRO A 767 -10.00 -15.35 14.69
CA PRO A 767 -11.09 -14.55 14.14
C PRO A 767 -11.20 -14.57 12.60
N ALA A 768 -10.30 -15.27 11.89
CA ALA A 768 -10.37 -15.46 10.44
C ALA A 768 -11.40 -16.53 10.00
N GLY A 769 -12.15 -17.14 10.93
CA GLY A 769 -13.22 -18.11 10.60
C GLY A 769 -14.24 -17.62 9.55
N PRO A 770 -14.75 -16.38 9.61
CA PRO A 770 -15.70 -15.82 8.64
C PRO A 770 -15.06 -15.26 7.35
N LEU A 771 -13.76 -15.49 7.12
CA LEU A 771 -12.98 -14.79 6.08
C LEU A 771 -13.56 -14.90 4.66
N ALA A 772 -14.26 -15.99 4.34
CA ALA A 772 -14.94 -16.14 3.05
C ALA A 772 -16.07 -15.12 2.86
N GLU A 773 -16.85 -14.82 3.90
CA GLU A 773 -17.97 -13.86 3.85
C GLU A 773 -17.47 -12.42 3.86
N CYS A 774 -16.41 -12.10 4.61
CA CYS A 774 -15.77 -10.78 4.55
C CYS A 774 -15.17 -10.50 3.16
N ILE A 775 -14.52 -11.48 2.54
CA ILE A 775 -14.01 -11.36 1.17
C ILE A 775 -15.16 -11.20 0.17
N LYS A 776 -16.26 -11.95 0.31
CA LYS A 776 -17.46 -11.77 -0.52
C LYS A 776 -18.03 -10.35 -0.39
N ALA A 777 -18.18 -9.83 0.83
CA ALA A 777 -18.68 -8.47 1.06
C ALA A 777 -17.78 -7.39 0.45
N LEU A 778 -16.45 -7.58 0.51
CA LEU A 778 -15.46 -6.70 -0.10
C LEU A 778 -15.50 -6.74 -1.64
N LEU A 779 -15.88 -7.88 -2.21
CA LEU A 779 -16.01 -8.07 -3.67
C LEU A 779 -17.35 -7.52 -4.21
N VAL A 780 -18.43 -7.52 -3.41
CA VAL A 780 -19.78 -7.07 -3.80
C VAL A 780 -19.90 -5.55 -3.89
N THR A 781 -19.03 -4.81 -3.19
CA THR A 781 -19.05 -3.35 -3.08
C THR A 781 -18.21 -2.64 -4.16
N ILE A 782 -17.60 -3.40 -5.07
CA ILE A 782 -16.83 -2.87 -6.21
C ILE A 782 -17.80 -2.46 -7.34
N PRO A 783 -17.65 -1.27 -7.96
CA PRO A 783 -18.57 -0.78 -8.99
C PRO A 783 -18.72 -1.75 -10.16
N LYS A 784 -19.96 -2.21 -10.40
CA LYS A 784 -20.33 -3.04 -11.54
C LYS A 784 -20.16 -2.19 -12.80
N ASN A 785 -19.30 -2.65 -13.72
CA ASN A 785 -18.89 -2.06 -15.02
C ASN A 785 -17.42 -1.61 -15.13
N THR A 786 -16.59 -1.84 -14.11
CA THR A 786 -15.14 -1.65 -14.20
C THR A 786 -14.41 -2.92 -14.67
N MET A 787 -13.19 -2.76 -15.20
CA MET A 787 -12.30 -3.89 -15.54
C MET A 787 -12.00 -4.76 -14.30
N VAL A 788 -12.04 -4.15 -13.11
CA VAL A 788 -11.96 -4.81 -11.78
C VAL A 788 -13.18 -5.72 -11.55
N ALA A 789 -14.39 -5.31 -11.91
CA ALA A 789 -15.59 -6.14 -11.78
C ALA A 789 -15.51 -7.44 -12.61
N ARG A 790 -14.91 -7.41 -13.82
CA ARG A 790 -14.69 -8.62 -14.65
C ARG A 790 -13.67 -9.57 -14.02
N LEU A 791 -12.59 -9.05 -13.43
CA LEU A 791 -11.60 -9.85 -12.68
C LEU A 791 -12.18 -10.43 -11.38
N VAL A 792 -13.07 -9.68 -10.71
CA VAL A 792 -13.85 -10.11 -9.53
C VAL A 792 -14.79 -11.26 -9.87
N THR A 793 -15.50 -11.22 -11.00
CA THR A 793 -16.38 -12.33 -11.42
C THR A 793 -15.58 -13.61 -11.68
N VAL A 794 -14.39 -13.51 -12.29
CA VAL A 794 -13.47 -14.63 -12.46
C VAL A 794 -12.99 -15.17 -11.11
N PHE A 795 -12.71 -14.30 -10.14
CA PHE A 795 -12.29 -14.68 -8.79
C PHE A 795 -13.43 -15.30 -7.96
N ASN A 796 -14.65 -14.78 -8.06
CA ASN A 796 -15.83 -15.27 -7.35
C ASN A 796 -16.28 -16.64 -7.89
N ASN A 797 -16.28 -16.83 -9.21
CA ASN A 797 -16.59 -18.12 -9.84
C ASN A 797 -15.52 -19.20 -9.52
N LEU A 798 -14.26 -18.78 -9.31
CA LEU A 798 -13.17 -19.68 -8.89
C LEU A 798 -13.27 -20.05 -7.40
N LEU A 799 -13.62 -19.09 -6.53
CA LEU A 799 -13.90 -19.32 -5.10
C LEU A 799 -15.11 -20.23 -4.86
N GLN A 800 -16.11 -20.19 -5.74
CA GLN A 800 -17.30 -21.05 -5.68
C GLN A 800 -17.12 -22.44 -6.33
N SER A 801 -15.93 -22.75 -6.85
CA SER A 801 -15.71 -24.05 -7.49
C SER A 801 -15.70 -25.19 -6.47
N LYS A 802 -16.77 -26.01 -6.49
CA LYS A 802 -17.01 -27.17 -5.62
C LYS A 802 -15.91 -28.26 -5.60
N ARG A 803 -14.87 -28.13 -6.42
CA ARG A 803 -13.71 -29.05 -6.42
C ARG A 803 -12.80 -28.89 -5.21
N PHE A 804 -12.94 -27.80 -4.48
CA PHE A 804 -11.94 -27.41 -3.50
C PHE A 804 -12.26 -27.84 -2.07
N GLU A 805 -13.54 -27.98 -1.66
CA GLU A 805 -14.00 -28.30 -0.28
C GLU A 805 -13.21 -29.42 0.43
N GLY A 806 -12.74 -30.45 -0.28
CA GLY A 806 -11.92 -31.54 0.27
C GLY A 806 -10.53 -31.13 0.79
N PHE A 807 -9.97 -30.00 0.34
CA PHE A 807 -8.68 -29.45 0.79
C PHE A 807 -8.81 -28.48 1.99
N TRP A 808 -10.05 -28.14 2.41
CA TRP A 808 -10.40 -27.11 3.42
C TRP A 808 -10.96 -27.68 4.73
N GLY A 809 -10.60 -28.92 5.08
CA GLY A 809 -11.22 -29.67 6.17
C GLY A 809 -10.94 -29.21 7.61
N ASN A 810 -10.53 -27.95 7.86
CA ASN A 810 -10.49 -27.38 9.21
C ASN A 810 -11.00 -25.93 9.20
N PRO A 811 -11.87 -25.54 10.17
CA PRO A 811 -12.52 -24.23 10.18
C PRO A 811 -11.58 -23.05 10.47
N ILE A 812 -10.35 -23.29 10.95
CA ILE A 812 -9.36 -22.26 11.29
C ILE A 812 -8.05 -22.52 10.53
N ARG A 813 -7.49 -21.48 9.92
CA ARG A 813 -6.44 -21.55 8.88
C ARG A 813 -5.05 -21.27 9.47
N ALA A 814 -4.06 -22.08 9.11
CA ALA A 814 -2.66 -21.87 9.53
C ALA A 814 -1.92 -20.89 8.61
N GLY A 815 -1.06 -20.06 9.19
CA GLY A 815 -0.04 -19.29 8.47
C GLY A 815 1.11 -20.21 8.05
N HIS A 816 1.66 -19.96 6.86
CA HIS A 816 2.69 -20.81 6.26
C HIS A 816 4.00 -20.03 6.11
N ASP A 817 5.07 -20.45 6.77
CA ASP A 817 6.44 -19.94 6.54
C ASP A 817 7.44 -21.08 6.34
N PRO A 818 8.65 -20.81 5.83
CA PRO A 818 9.71 -21.82 5.84
C PRO A 818 9.95 -22.33 7.25
N ASN A 819 10.12 -23.65 7.40
CA ASN A 819 10.46 -24.23 8.70
C ASN A 819 11.96 -24.04 8.98
N PRO A 820 12.36 -23.23 9.99
CA PRO A 820 13.77 -23.04 10.29
C PRO A 820 14.45 -24.33 10.77
N PHE A 821 13.69 -25.30 11.23
CA PHE A 821 14.21 -26.56 11.77
C PHE A 821 14.34 -27.67 10.72
N TYR A 822 14.06 -27.37 9.45
CA TYR A 822 14.08 -28.34 8.37
C TYR A 822 15.45 -29.01 8.18
N GLY A 823 15.45 -30.34 8.07
CA GLY A 823 16.66 -31.12 7.78
C GLY A 823 17.64 -31.26 8.94
N LEU A 824 17.23 -30.90 10.16
CA LEU A 824 18.02 -31.10 11.38
C LEU A 824 17.81 -32.53 11.91
N GLU A 825 18.92 -33.29 12.07
CA GLU A 825 19.04 -34.69 12.52
C GLU A 825 18.46 -35.79 11.59
N ARG A 826 19.29 -36.44 10.77
CA ARG A 826 18.90 -37.64 9.99
C ARG A 826 19.12 -38.92 10.84
N PRO A 827 18.15 -39.83 11.00
CA PRO A 827 18.44 -41.17 11.51
C PRO A 827 19.26 -41.96 10.48
N VAL A 828 20.36 -42.55 10.91
CA VAL A 828 21.09 -43.55 10.10
C VAL A 828 20.16 -44.75 9.88
N GLY A 829 19.67 -44.96 8.66
CA GLY A 829 19.03 -46.22 8.24
C GLY A 829 17.54 -46.23 7.84
N MET A 830 16.82 -45.09 7.75
CA MET A 830 15.44 -45.11 7.21
C MET A 830 15.40 -45.02 5.67
N ARG A 831 14.73 -45.99 5.02
CA ARG A 831 14.41 -45.96 3.58
C ARG A 831 13.27 -44.99 3.28
N GLU A 832 13.41 -44.24 2.19
CA GLU A 832 12.46 -43.24 1.70
C GLU A 832 11.13 -43.87 1.28
N HIS A 833 10.02 -43.36 1.82
CA HIS A 833 8.74 -43.35 1.13
C HIS A 833 8.18 -41.93 1.20
N THR A 834 8.54 -41.12 0.21
CA THR A 834 7.91 -39.82 -0.04
C THR A 834 6.97 -39.96 -1.23
N SER A 835 5.65 -39.91 -0.98
CA SER A 835 4.66 -39.74 -2.04
C SER A 835 4.25 -38.27 -2.14
N GLU A 836 5.17 -37.40 -2.55
CA GLU A 836 4.82 -36.09 -3.13
C GLU A 836 5.79 -35.82 -4.29
N HIS A 837 5.24 -35.37 -5.41
CA HIS A 837 5.78 -35.44 -6.76
C HIS A 837 7.22 -34.95 -6.96
N SER A 838 7.97 -35.76 -7.72
CA SER A 838 9.30 -35.49 -8.28
C SER A 838 9.23 -34.58 -9.50
N THR A 839 9.88 -33.42 -9.45
CA THR A 839 10.59 -32.83 -10.60
C THR A 839 11.63 -31.84 -10.08
N TYR A 840 12.80 -32.33 -9.69
CA TYR A 840 14.08 -31.61 -9.87
C TYR A 840 15.21 -32.62 -9.66
N ILE A 841 15.71 -33.18 -10.76
CA ILE A 841 16.99 -33.89 -10.78
C ILE A 841 18.05 -32.81 -11.06
N SER A 842 18.88 -32.49 -10.08
CA SER A 842 20.10 -31.73 -10.31
C SER A 842 21.27 -32.70 -10.37
N ARG A 843 21.97 -32.68 -11.52
CA ARG A 843 23.28 -33.30 -11.75
C ARG A 843 24.38 -32.45 -11.11
N ALA A 844 25.53 -33.10 -10.87
CA ALA A 844 26.75 -32.61 -10.21
C ALA A 844 26.66 -32.64 -8.66
N ALA A 845 27.53 -33.30 -7.90
CA ALA A 845 28.92 -33.64 -8.15
C ALA A 845 29.28 -35.05 -7.62
N HIS A 846 29.88 -35.87 -8.48
CA HIS A 846 30.80 -36.93 -8.10
C HIS A 846 32.20 -36.34 -8.16
N GLN A 847 32.91 -36.25 -7.03
CA GLN A 847 34.34 -36.58 -6.90
C GLN A 847 34.84 -36.29 -5.48
N HIS A 848 35.74 -37.16 -5.02
CA HIS A 848 36.45 -37.21 -3.73
C HIS A 848 35.58 -37.68 -2.54
N GLN A 849 35.92 -38.71 -1.77
CA GLN A 849 37.20 -39.40 -1.57
C GLN A 849 36.94 -40.81 -0.98
N ARG A 850 37.79 -41.78 -1.35
CA ARG A 850 37.91 -43.12 -0.77
C ARG A 850 38.67 -43.08 0.56
N GLY A 851 38.32 -44.01 1.45
CA GLY A 851 39.26 -44.69 2.35
C GLY A 851 39.00 -44.50 3.84
N MET A 852 38.49 -45.53 4.54
CA MET A 852 39.31 -46.48 5.32
C MET A 852 38.40 -47.38 6.20
N HIS A 853 38.71 -48.68 6.22
CA HIS A 853 38.05 -49.73 7.02
C HIS A 853 38.64 -49.81 8.45
N SER A 854 37.81 -50.23 9.41
CA SER A 854 38.15 -51.09 10.58
C SER A 854 36.89 -51.26 11.46
N SER A 855 36.15 -52.37 11.37
CA SER A 855 36.09 -53.46 12.37
C SER A 855 36.12 -53.01 13.84
N ASP A 856 34.99 -53.13 14.54
CA ASP A 856 34.82 -54.07 15.68
C ASP A 856 33.38 -54.10 16.22
N LYS A 857 32.97 -55.29 16.70
CA LYS A 857 31.69 -55.61 17.35
C LYS A 857 31.89 -55.72 18.88
N PRO A 858 30.81 -55.73 19.69
CA PRO A 858 30.73 -54.99 20.95
C PRO A 858 30.96 -55.85 22.21
N VAL A 859 31.30 -55.20 23.32
CA VAL A 859 31.10 -55.74 24.67
C VAL A 859 30.24 -54.76 25.49
N SER A 860 29.24 -55.35 26.11
CA SER A 860 28.11 -54.80 26.86
C SER A 860 28.46 -54.24 28.23
N ASN A 861 27.83 -53.12 28.62
CA ASN A 861 27.50 -52.83 30.02
C ASN A 861 26.09 -52.19 30.10
N PRO A 862 25.07 -52.87 30.67
CA PRO A 862 23.66 -52.49 30.51
C PRO A 862 23.07 -51.62 31.64
N GLU A 863 23.81 -50.66 32.21
CA GLU A 863 23.27 -49.80 33.29
C GLU A 863 23.40 -48.27 33.09
N ALA A 864 23.79 -47.80 31.90
CA ALA A 864 23.92 -46.36 31.64
C ALA A 864 23.12 -45.87 30.41
N LEU A 865 21.81 -46.17 30.35
CA LEU A 865 20.91 -45.65 29.32
C LEU A 865 19.59 -45.20 29.95
N GLN A 866 19.62 -44.10 30.70
CA GLN A 866 18.43 -43.26 30.82
C GLN A 866 18.14 -42.70 29.42
N SER A 867 16.97 -43.03 28.91
CA SER A 867 16.55 -42.69 27.55
C SER A 867 16.41 -41.18 27.37
N HIS A 868 17.46 -40.50 26.91
CA HIS A 868 17.30 -39.20 26.27
C HIS A 868 16.49 -39.41 24.99
N SER A 869 15.23 -38.99 24.99
CA SER A 869 14.41 -38.98 23.79
C SER A 869 15.02 -37.99 22.80
N PHE A 870 15.68 -38.50 21.75
CA PHE A 870 16.11 -37.66 20.64
C PHE A 870 14.93 -36.84 20.11
N PRO A 871 15.12 -35.53 19.84
CA PRO A 871 14.07 -34.71 19.23
C PRO A 871 13.62 -35.35 17.90
N PRO A 872 12.32 -35.27 17.54
CA PRO A 872 11.85 -35.83 16.29
C PRO A 872 12.50 -35.13 15.08
N TRP A 873 12.91 -35.92 14.09
CA TRP A 873 13.43 -35.41 12.81
C TRP A 873 12.41 -34.47 12.14
N GLU A 874 12.87 -33.30 11.71
CA GLU A 874 12.03 -32.27 11.08
C GLU A 874 12.07 -32.38 9.55
N ALA A 875 11.18 -33.23 9.04
CA ALA A 875 11.02 -33.47 7.61
C ALA A 875 10.20 -32.39 6.87
N GLN A 876 9.47 -31.53 7.60
CA GLN A 876 8.56 -30.56 6.99
C GLN A 876 9.30 -29.29 6.63
N GLY A 877 9.32 -28.90 5.35
CA GLY A 877 9.91 -27.63 4.92
C GLY A 877 9.07 -26.39 5.28
N ARG A 878 7.91 -26.55 5.91
CA ARG A 878 6.94 -25.49 6.22
C ARG A 878 6.51 -25.51 7.68
N THR A 879 6.54 -24.38 8.36
CA THR A 879 5.80 -24.17 9.60
C THR A 879 4.35 -23.87 9.27
N ARG A 880 3.43 -24.46 10.04
CA ARG A 880 1.99 -24.23 9.95
C ARG A 880 1.49 -23.71 11.28
N LEU A 881 1.88 -22.47 11.61
CA LEU A 881 1.51 -21.84 12.87
C LEU A 881 0.04 -21.38 12.82
N MET A 882 -0.60 -21.44 13.97
CA MET A 882 -2.00 -21.07 14.22
C MET A 882 -2.07 -20.36 15.57
N ASP A 883 -3.16 -19.63 15.74
CA ASP A 883 -3.55 -19.03 17.02
C ASP A 883 -3.55 -20.07 18.15
N SER A 884 -2.81 -19.79 19.23
CA SER A 884 -2.70 -20.72 20.37
C SER A 884 -4.01 -20.91 21.13
N GLY A 885 -5.00 -20.03 20.94
CA GLY A 885 -6.35 -20.20 21.46
C GLY A 885 -7.05 -21.48 20.98
N MET A 886 -6.54 -22.11 19.91
CA MET A 886 -6.98 -23.45 19.46
C MET A 886 -6.55 -24.60 20.37
N ALA A 887 -5.51 -24.40 21.18
CA ALA A 887 -4.97 -25.42 22.08
C ALA A 887 -5.31 -25.07 23.54
N ASN A 888 -4.75 -23.96 24.03
CA ASN A 888 -5.08 -23.41 25.33
C ASN A 888 -5.21 -21.89 25.19
N ASN A 889 -6.31 -21.35 25.69
CA ASN A 889 -6.60 -19.93 25.55
C ASN A 889 -5.78 -19.03 26.48
N LEU A 890 -4.86 -19.58 27.28
CA LEU A 890 -3.89 -18.86 28.10
C LEU A 890 -2.43 -19.19 27.68
N PRO A 891 -1.49 -18.24 27.77
CA PRO A 891 -0.11 -18.41 27.29
C PRO A 891 0.80 -19.18 28.28
N ASN A 892 0.22 -19.95 29.21
CA ASN A 892 0.95 -20.57 30.31
C ASN A 892 2.08 -21.50 29.84
N HIS A 893 1.90 -22.18 28.70
CA HIS A 893 2.88 -23.13 28.15
C HIS A 893 4.21 -22.49 27.78
N ILE A 894 4.21 -21.21 27.40
CA ILE A 894 5.44 -20.48 27.08
C ILE A 894 5.99 -19.78 28.33
N LEU A 895 5.13 -19.26 29.21
CA LEU A 895 5.59 -18.60 30.43
C LEU A 895 6.16 -19.59 31.47
N ALA A 896 5.64 -20.82 31.54
CA ALA A 896 6.00 -21.79 32.57
C ALA A 896 7.17 -22.71 32.26
N ARG A 897 7.95 -22.36 31.24
CA ARG A 897 9.24 -22.99 30.99
C ARG A 897 10.07 -23.06 32.29
N PRO A 898 10.60 -24.24 32.66
CA PRO A 898 11.43 -24.38 33.85
C PRO A 898 12.58 -23.38 33.88
N GLU A 899 13.16 -23.07 32.72
CA GLU A 899 14.30 -22.17 32.63
C GLU A 899 13.98 -20.70 32.93
N ARG A 900 12.70 -20.30 32.94
CA ARG A 900 12.28 -18.96 33.41
C ARG A 900 12.11 -18.87 34.92
N GLY A 901 11.93 -20.00 35.61
CA GLY A 901 11.81 -20.05 37.07
C GLY A 901 10.74 -19.13 37.66
N VAL A 902 9.64 -18.87 36.94
CA VAL A 902 8.57 -17.95 37.38
C VAL A 902 7.98 -18.39 38.72
N ASP A 903 7.91 -17.46 39.66
CA ASP A 903 7.37 -17.65 41.01
C ASP A 903 5.86 -17.34 41.07
N VAL A 904 5.42 -16.29 40.36
CA VAL A 904 4.01 -15.86 40.33
C VAL A 904 3.49 -15.70 38.90
N PHE A 905 2.45 -16.45 38.54
CA PHE A 905 1.71 -16.34 37.29
C PHE A 905 0.40 -15.58 37.50
N ILE A 906 0.24 -14.46 36.83
CA ILE A 906 -1.01 -13.73 36.77
C ILE A 906 -1.69 -14.07 35.45
N SER A 907 -2.85 -14.72 35.50
CA SER A 907 -3.61 -15.15 34.31
C SER A 907 -4.87 -14.30 34.15
N PHE A 908 -4.86 -13.35 33.22
CA PHE A 908 -6.04 -12.61 32.82
C PHE A 908 -6.84 -13.44 31.80
N ASP A 909 -8.01 -13.94 32.20
CA ASP A 909 -8.89 -14.73 31.35
C ASP A 909 -10.16 -13.96 31.00
N ALA A 910 -10.37 -13.69 29.71
CA ALA A 910 -11.57 -13.10 29.16
C ALA A 910 -12.25 -14.03 28.13
N SER A 911 -12.08 -15.34 28.27
CA SER A 911 -12.74 -16.37 27.46
C SER A 911 -14.27 -16.26 27.52
N SER A 912 -14.97 -16.70 26.46
CA SER A 912 -16.44 -16.70 26.42
C SER A 912 -17.09 -17.72 27.36
N ASP A 913 -16.33 -18.69 27.86
CA ASP A 913 -16.80 -19.82 28.65
C ASP A 913 -16.44 -19.73 30.14
N ILE A 914 -16.03 -18.55 30.64
CA ILE A 914 -15.61 -18.35 32.04
C ILE A 914 -16.68 -18.85 33.03
N HIS A 915 -17.95 -18.60 32.74
CA HIS A 915 -19.09 -19.01 33.57
C HIS A 915 -19.28 -20.52 33.70
N THR A 916 -18.64 -21.32 32.84
CA THR A 916 -18.75 -22.80 32.83
C THR A 916 -17.69 -23.49 33.70
N GLY A 917 -16.73 -22.74 34.26
CA GLY A 917 -15.58 -23.30 34.99
C GLY A 917 -14.45 -23.86 34.10
N ALA A 918 -14.62 -23.82 32.77
CA ALA A 918 -13.64 -24.33 31.81
C ALA A 918 -12.25 -23.68 31.91
N GLY A 919 -12.16 -22.41 32.32
CA GLY A 919 -10.88 -21.71 32.52
C GLY A 919 -10.00 -22.36 33.58
N VAL A 920 -10.59 -22.75 34.71
CA VAL A 920 -9.85 -23.45 35.79
C VAL A 920 -9.49 -24.88 35.38
N GLN A 921 -10.37 -25.56 34.65
CA GLN A 921 -10.01 -26.87 34.07
C GLN A 921 -8.82 -26.76 33.11
N ARG A 922 -8.74 -25.71 32.28
CA ARG A 922 -7.58 -25.44 31.41
C ARG A 922 -6.29 -25.20 32.20
N LEU A 923 -6.37 -24.59 33.38
CA LEU A 923 -5.22 -24.44 34.28
C LEU A 923 -4.73 -25.80 34.78
N HIS A 924 -5.63 -26.67 35.25
CA HIS A 924 -5.27 -28.02 35.70
C HIS A 924 -4.72 -28.88 34.55
N HIS A 925 -5.27 -28.79 33.34
CA HIS A 925 -4.71 -29.49 32.18
C HIS A 925 -3.30 -29.00 31.83
N PHE A 926 -3.09 -27.69 31.84
CA PHE A 926 -1.76 -27.12 31.65
C PHE A 926 -0.79 -27.58 32.74
N ALA A 927 -1.19 -27.57 34.01
CA ALA A 927 -0.35 -28.01 35.10
C ALA A 927 0.05 -29.49 34.96
N ALA A 928 -0.90 -30.34 34.61
CA ALA A 928 -0.64 -31.75 34.32
C ALA A 928 0.35 -31.94 33.14
N ASP A 929 0.26 -31.11 32.09
CA ASP A 929 1.19 -31.16 30.94
C ASP A 929 2.63 -30.73 31.30
N PHE A 930 2.82 -30.01 32.40
CA PHE A 930 4.11 -29.55 32.93
C PHE A 930 4.54 -30.25 34.22
N ASP A 931 3.83 -31.32 34.60
CA ASP A 931 4.06 -32.05 35.85
C ASP A 931 4.06 -31.13 37.09
N ILE A 932 3.11 -30.18 37.14
CA ILE A 932 2.85 -29.29 38.26
C ILE A 932 1.61 -29.79 38.98
N ASP A 933 1.71 -30.02 40.29
CA ASP A 933 0.54 -30.30 41.13
C ASP A 933 -0.08 -28.98 41.59
N LEU A 934 -1.37 -28.75 41.29
CA LEU A 934 -2.07 -27.49 41.60
C LEU A 934 -3.15 -27.68 42.67
N ARG A 935 -3.06 -26.88 43.74
CA ARG A 935 -4.05 -26.80 44.82
C ARG A 935 -4.66 -25.40 44.89
N ASP A 936 -5.97 -25.31 45.01
CA ASP A 936 -6.66 -24.03 45.28
C ASP A 936 -6.38 -23.58 46.73
N VAL A 937 -5.77 -22.41 46.88
CA VAL A 937 -5.43 -21.77 48.15
C VAL A 937 -6.07 -20.37 48.25
N THR A 938 -7.11 -20.11 47.46
CA THR A 938 -7.72 -18.77 47.33
C THR A 938 -8.09 -18.18 48.69
N ARG A 939 -8.65 -18.99 49.62
CA ARG A 939 -9.08 -18.52 50.95
C ARG A 939 -7.94 -18.07 51.87
N GLU A 940 -6.71 -18.46 51.58
CA GLU A 940 -5.53 -18.08 52.37
C GLU A 940 -5.12 -16.63 52.05
N PHE A 941 -5.28 -16.20 50.80
CA PHE A 941 -4.82 -14.90 50.31
C PHE A 941 -5.97 -13.90 50.09
N HIS A 942 -7.10 -14.37 49.56
CA HIS A 942 -8.24 -13.56 49.18
C HIS A 942 -9.11 -13.22 50.40
N LYS A 943 -9.11 -11.95 50.83
CA LYS A 943 -10.09 -11.38 51.77
C LYS A 943 -10.75 -10.17 51.12
N PRO A 944 -11.81 -10.35 50.33
CA PRO A 944 -12.37 -9.27 49.56
C PRO A 944 -12.98 -8.20 50.46
N GLN A 945 -12.69 -6.94 50.17
CA GLN A 945 -13.37 -5.80 50.78
C GLN A 945 -14.53 -5.37 49.89
N ARG A 946 -15.71 -5.19 50.48
CA ARG A 946 -16.86 -4.67 49.76
C ARG A 946 -16.64 -3.20 49.40
N ASN A 947 -17.10 -2.81 48.23
CA ASN A 947 -17.04 -1.44 47.78
C ASN A 947 -18.12 -0.59 48.48
N THR A 948 -17.69 0.26 49.40
CA THR A 948 -18.58 1.11 50.22
C THR A 948 -19.27 2.23 49.43
N ALA A 949 -18.83 2.50 48.19
CA ALA A 949 -19.41 3.53 47.33
C ALA A 949 -20.63 3.05 46.51
N LEU A 950 -21.04 1.79 46.63
CA LEU A 950 -22.17 1.24 45.88
C LEU A 950 -23.51 1.66 46.48
N CYS A 951 -24.40 2.26 45.67
CA CYS A 951 -25.70 2.79 46.12
C CYS A 951 -26.92 2.12 45.47
N SER A 952 -26.75 1.27 44.45
CA SER A 952 -27.86 0.60 43.75
C SER A 952 -28.00 -0.86 44.15
N THR A 953 -29.24 -1.35 44.29
CA THR A 953 -29.53 -2.76 44.62
C THR A 953 -28.92 -3.71 43.60
N HIS A 954 -29.00 -3.39 42.31
CA HIS A 954 -28.43 -4.23 41.24
C HIS A 954 -26.90 -4.32 41.33
N ALA A 955 -26.20 -3.22 41.65
CA ALA A 955 -24.75 -3.25 41.83
C ALA A 955 -24.32 -4.11 43.04
N LEU A 956 -25.07 -4.06 44.14
CA LEU A 956 -24.82 -4.89 45.33
C LEU A 956 -25.03 -6.39 45.07
N GLU A 957 -26.03 -6.74 44.25
CA GLU A 957 -26.25 -8.12 43.79
C GLU A 957 -25.10 -8.62 42.93
N VAL A 958 -24.64 -7.81 41.96
CA VAL A 958 -23.49 -8.13 41.11
C VAL A 958 -22.23 -8.31 41.94
N GLU A 959 -21.94 -7.41 42.88
CA GLU A 959 -20.81 -7.57 43.79
C GLU A 959 -20.91 -8.88 44.57
N SER A 960 -22.02 -9.11 45.27
CA SER A 960 -22.21 -10.30 46.11
C SER A 960 -22.04 -11.62 45.35
N ARG A 961 -22.41 -11.65 44.06
CA ARG A 961 -22.29 -12.84 43.21
C ARG A 961 -20.85 -13.15 42.81
N TYR A 962 -20.03 -12.13 42.54
CA TYR A 962 -18.71 -12.30 41.92
C TYR A 962 -17.53 -11.96 42.83
N ILE A 963 -17.76 -11.43 44.04
CA ILE A 963 -16.72 -10.89 44.91
C ILE A 963 -15.58 -11.88 45.17
N ASP A 964 -15.89 -13.17 45.39
CA ASP A 964 -14.91 -14.24 45.65
C ASP A 964 -14.26 -14.82 44.38
N HIS A 965 -14.60 -14.30 43.21
CA HIS A 965 -14.21 -14.89 41.92
C HIS A 965 -13.29 -13.99 41.08
N TYR A 966 -13.10 -12.72 41.45
CA TYR A 966 -12.24 -11.78 40.70
C TYR A 966 -10.74 -12.13 40.77
N ALA A 967 -10.31 -12.85 41.81
CA ALA A 967 -8.96 -13.37 41.94
C ALA A 967 -8.98 -14.72 42.68
N ARG A 968 -8.60 -15.79 41.99
CA ARG A 968 -8.41 -17.11 42.59
C ARG A 968 -6.92 -17.45 42.62
N VAL A 969 -6.44 -17.99 43.73
CA VAL A 969 -5.02 -18.29 43.92
C VAL A 969 -4.84 -19.80 43.99
N PHE A 970 -3.95 -20.33 43.16
CA PHE A 970 -3.56 -21.72 43.15
C PHE A 970 -2.08 -21.83 43.49
N HIS A 971 -1.75 -22.68 44.46
CA HIS A 971 -0.37 -23.04 44.76
C HIS A 971 0.01 -24.24 43.91
N GLY A 972 1.17 -24.16 43.28
CA GLY A 972 1.71 -25.18 42.39
C GLY A 972 3.11 -25.60 42.80
N THR A 973 3.39 -26.91 42.82
CA THR A 973 4.74 -27.42 43.08
C THR A 973 5.24 -28.19 41.86
N ARG A 974 6.41 -27.80 41.33
CA ARG A 974 7.08 -28.51 40.23
C ARG A 974 7.74 -29.81 40.74
N GLN A 975 8.03 -30.76 39.85
CA GLN A 975 8.86 -31.93 40.16
C GLN A 975 10.26 -31.58 40.73
N SER A 976 10.79 -30.39 40.40
CA SER A 976 12.05 -29.90 40.97
C SER A 976 11.96 -29.49 42.44
N GLY A 977 10.75 -29.46 43.02
CA GLY A 977 10.48 -28.92 44.36
C GLY A 977 10.30 -27.41 44.40
N GLN A 978 10.36 -26.71 43.25
CA GLN A 978 10.09 -25.27 43.19
C GLN A 978 8.58 -25.01 43.34
N ASP A 979 8.23 -24.15 44.30
CA ASP A 979 6.88 -23.62 44.46
C ASP A 979 6.60 -22.46 43.50
N MET A 980 5.35 -22.37 43.06
CA MET A 980 4.83 -21.25 42.28
C MET A 980 3.38 -20.95 42.66
N TYR A 981 2.93 -19.73 42.39
CA TYR A 981 1.55 -19.33 42.59
C TYR A 981 0.91 -18.89 41.28
N ILE A 982 -0.32 -19.33 41.01
CA ILE A 982 -1.11 -18.89 39.87
C ILE A 982 -2.31 -18.09 40.37
N ILE A 983 -2.34 -16.80 40.04
CA ILE A 983 -3.43 -15.89 40.30
C ILE A 983 -4.30 -15.81 39.05
N TYR A 984 -5.45 -16.47 39.07
CA TYR A 984 -6.43 -16.47 37.99
C TYR A 984 -7.41 -15.31 38.15
N CYS A 985 -7.41 -14.41 37.16
CA CYS A 985 -8.19 -13.17 37.13
C CYS A 985 -9.17 -13.18 35.94
N PRO A 986 -10.39 -13.72 36.11
CA PRO A 986 -11.39 -13.70 35.06
C PRO A 986 -12.02 -12.31 34.86
N LEU A 987 -12.34 -11.96 33.61
CA LEU A 987 -13.16 -10.79 33.28
C LEU A 987 -14.64 -11.08 33.57
N LEU A 988 -15.08 -10.72 34.76
CA LEU A 988 -16.44 -10.89 35.26
C LEU A 988 -17.23 -9.56 35.23
N PRO A 989 -18.58 -9.60 35.28
CA PRO A 989 -19.41 -8.42 35.53
C PRO A 989 -18.96 -7.69 36.79
N ASN A 990 -19.04 -6.36 36.82
CA ASN A 990 -18.59 -5.54 37.94
C ASN A 990 -19.68 -4.62 38.45
N ALA A 991 -19.73 -4.39 39.76
CA ALA A 991 -20.72 -3.53 40.41
C ALA A 991 -20.67 -2.05 39.96
N LEU A 992 -19.53 -1.55 39.49
CA LEU A 992 -19.42 -0.19 38.90
C LEU A 992 -19.98 -0.08 37.48
N ASN A 993 -20.34 -1.21 36.86
CA ASN A 993 -20.96 -1.29 35.54
C ASN A 993 -21.98 -2.46 35.53
N PRO A 994 -23.02 -2.41 36.38
CA PRO A 994 -23.81 -3.57 36.74
C PRO A 994 -24.65 -4.12 35.56
N ASP A 995 -25.02 -3.25 34.61
CA ASP A 995 -25.79 -3.61 33.42
C ASP A 995 -24.94 -4.29 32.32
N PHE A 996 -23.61 -4.33 32.48
CA PHE A 996 -22.72 -4.92 31.49
C PHE A 996 -22.15 -6.27 31.95
N ASN A 997 -22.54 -7.32 31.23
CA ASN A 997 -21.93 -8.63 31.38
C ASN A 997 -20.98 -8.94 30.20
N PRO A 998 -19.65 -8.99 30.42
CA PRO A 998 -18.67 -9.21 29.36
C PRO A 998 -18.76 -10.60 28.71
N THR A 999 -19.46 -11.54 29.33
CA THR A 999 -19.62 -12.92 28.85
C THR A 999 -20.85 -13.09 27.97
N THR A 1000 -21.95 -12.39 28.29
CA THR A 1000 -23.25 -12.59 27.62
C THR A 1000 -23.70 -11.42 26.75
N ALA A 1001 -23.06 -10.26 26.84
CA ALA A 1001 -23.38 -9.11 25.99
C ALA A 1001 -23.25 -9.49 24.50
N SER A 1002 -24.28 -9.15 23.71
CA SER A 1002 -24.42 -9.58 22.30
C SER A 1002 -23.26 -9.13 21.39
N PHE A 1003 -22.66 -7.97 21.67
CA PHE A 1003 -21.49 -7.46 20.96
C PHE A 1003 -20.16 -8.07 21.44
N SER A 1004 -20.15 -8.72 22.61
CA SER A 1004 -18.96 -9.19 23.32
C SER A 1004 -18.53 -10.61 22.89
N THR A 1005 -18.55 -10.87 21.59
CA THR A 1005 -18.15 -12.17 21.00
C THR A 1005 -16.71 -12.16 20.50
N SER A 1006 -16.06 -13.32 20.43
CA SER A 1006 -14.66 -13.46 19.99
C SER A 1006 -14.44 -13.15 18.52
N THR A 1007 -15.49 -13.17 17.70
CA THR A 1007 -15.47 -12.87 16.27
C THR A 1007 -15.93 -11.46 15.95
N ASN A 1008 -16.49 -10.72 16.91
CA ASN A 1008 -16.88 -9.33 16.67
C ASN A 1008 -15.66 -8.41 16.69
N LEU A 1009 -15.31 -7.87 15.53
CA LEU A 1009 -14.21 -6.90 15.34
C LEU A 1009 -14.73 -5.50 14.99
N MET A 1010 -15.98 -5.17 15.35
CA MET A 1010 -16.57 -3.83 15.26
C MET A 1010 -17.20 -3.44 16.60
N TRP A 1011 -16.71 -2.37 17.21
CA TRP A 1011 -17.09 -1.95 18.55
C TRP A 1011 -17.31 -0.44 18.56
N THR A 1012 -18.30 0.04 19.29
CA THR A 1012 -18.51 1.49 19.50
C THR A 1012 -17.58 2.00 20.61
N PRO A 1013 -17.26 3.31 20.65
CA PRO A 1013 -16.46 3.88 21.74
C PRO A 1013 -17.03 3.59 23.13
N ASP A 1014 -18.35 3.60 23.31
CA ASP A 1014 -18.99 3.33 24.61
C ASP A 1014 -18.87 1.85 25.02
N GLN A 1015 -18.95 0.93 24.06
CA GLN A 1015 -18.67 -0.49 24.32
C GLN A 1015 -17.22 -0.72 24.75
N VAL A 1016 -16.27 -0.03 24.11
CA VAL A 1016 -14.85 -0.08 24.48
C VAL A 1016 -14.63 0.46 25.89
N LYS A 1017 -15.19 1.65 26.20
CA LYS A 1017 -15.14 2.23 27.56
C LYS A 1017 -15.75 1.30 28.60
N GLY A 1018 -16.87 0.64 28.29
CA GLY A 1018 -17.53 -0.31 29.18
C GLY A 1018 -16.62 -1.48 29.55
N VAL A 1019 -15.95 -2.10 28.57
CA VAL A 1019 -15.00 -3.20 28.83
C VAL A 1019 -13.78 -2.71 29.60
N LEU A 1020 -13.19 -1.58 29.20
CA LEU A 1020 -12.02 -1.00 29.88
C LEU A 1020 -12.31 -0.72 31.36
N ARG A 1021 -13.42 -0.03 31.65
CA ARG A 1021 -13.86 0.30 33.01
C ARG A 1021 -14.09 -0.95 33.84
N THR A 1022 -14.72 -1.98 33.26
CA THR A 1022 -15.02 -3.24 33.95
C THR A 1022 -13.73 -4.00 34.28
N ALA A 1023 -12.81 -4.11 33.32
CA ALA A 1023 -11.52 -4.77 33.53
C ALA A 1023 -10.63 -4.03 34.54
N GLU A 1024 -10.56 -2.70 34.46
CA GLU A 1024 -9.82 -1.86 35.42
C GLU A 1024 -10.39 -2.03 36.83
N ALA A 1025 -11.72 -2.03 36.99
CA ALA A 1025 -12.40 -2.17 38.27
C ALA A 1025 -12.23 -3.57 38.88
N ASN A 1026 -12.32 -4.64 38.09
CA ASN A 1026 -12.07 -6.01 38.56
C ASN A 1026 -10.69 -6.13 39.20
N LEU A 1027 -9.66 -5.54 38.57
CA LEU A 1027 -8.32 -5.55 39.13
C LEU A 1027 -8.18 -4.61 40.32
N SER A 1028 -8.49 -3.33 40.13
CA SER A 1028 -8.22 -2.26 41.09
C SER A 1028 -8.94 -2.42 42.42
N ILE A 1029 -10.17 -2.92 42.40
CA ILE A 1029 -11.02 -2.99 43.60
C ILE A 1029 -10.88 -4.36 44.27
N TYR A 1030 -10.89 -5.45 43.47
CA TYR A 1030 -11.09 -6.79 44.02
C TYR A 1030 -9.85 -7.69 43.94
N ALA A 1031 -8.98 -7.55 42.93
CA ALA A 1031 -7.86 -8.48 42.74
C ALA A 1031 -6.50 -7.95 43.28
N ILE A 1032 -6.24 -6.65 43.26
CA ILE A 1032 -4.90 -6.09 43.54
C ILE A 1032 -4.39 -6.44 44.95
N ASN A 1033 -5.26 -6.39 45.97
CA ASN A 1033 -4.91 -6.76 47.35
C ASN A 1033 -4.55 -8.24 47.49
N THR A 1034 -5.20 -9.10 46.70
CA THR A 1034 -4.89 -10.53 46.66
C THR A 1034 -3.51 -10.76 46.04
N MET A 1035 -3.16 -9.99 45.00
CA MET A 1035 -1.84 -10.03 44.38
C MET A 1035 -0.75 -9.54 45.32
N LYS A 1036 -0.95 -8.41 46.01
CA LYS A 1036 0.03 -7.92 47.01
C LYS A 1036 0.34 -9.00 48.05
N ARG A 1037 -0.69 -9.60 48.65
CA ARG A 1037 -0.52 -10.65 49.68
C ARG A 1037 0.11 -11.95 49.19
N ASN A 1038 0.06 -12.23 47.88
CA ASN A 1038 0.68 -13.41 47.30
C ASN A 1038 2.14 -13.14 46.92
N VAL A 1039 2.49 -11.88 46.70
CA VAL A 1039 3.85 -11.43 46.35
C VAL A 1039 4.67 -11.09 47.60
N VAL A 1040 4.04 -10.58 48.67
CA VAL A 1040 4.59 -10.60 50.05
C VAL A 1040 4.72 -12.05 50.48
#